data_AF-A0A4X1TTA3-F1
#
_entry.id   AF-A0A4X1TTA3-F1
#
_cell.length_a   1.000
_cell.length_b   1.000
_cell.length_c   1.000
_cell.angle_alpha   90.00
_cell.angle_beta   90.00
_cell.angle_gamma   90.00
#
_symmetry.space_group_name_H-M   'P 1'
#
loop_
_entity.id
_entity.type
_entity.pdbx_description
1 polymer ?
#
loop_
_entity_poly.entity_id
_entity_poly.type
_entity_poly.pdbx_seq_one_letter_code
_entity_poly.pdbx_strand_id
1 'polypeptide(L)'
;MTTAAERKYINIRKRLDQLGYRQALTVECLPLVEKLFSDLVHTTESLRKSKLSAVKAEKESANFDFVLEPYKLENTRLSKENNELYLELMKLREQSGQHIKELKTTLKKCARETADLKFLNNQYVHKLKLLEKESKAKNEKIQQLQEKNLQAVVQTPGGKKRSIAFRRQRMQIDEPAPPSEVSSYPVPQPRDPYVADLLQVADSRIHELQQEVYQLQEKLAMMESGLRDYNKQVDFLQQANKDLEKHIQELMETKETVTTEVVNLSNKNEKLCQELTEIDQLAQQLERHKEEVLETADKELEEARKEIKKNLSEIRNLEETMGKLQLELNLCHKEKERLSDELLMKSDLETVVHQLEQEKQRLNKKIESFAVTEKELTLEVERMRLEHGIKRRDKSPSRLDTFLKGVEEERDFYKKELERLQHVIQRRACSRNYSACEKIPVFKTLEKGDYNSEIHLITRERDELQRMLERFEKHMEDIQCNVKLLTAERDKLNVLYNEAQEELSALRQESTQTTVSHNTVSLMEKEKELALSDLRRIMAEKEALKEKLKHLQEMSIFGKSELEKTIEHLTCVNHQLENEKCELKSKILIMKETIESLEKKAKLQAQKLSCVAGDTSHQKAEVHSLRLANEQLQQSLEDCQHRLSLKRTEVESAQAQVKILEEKIGKLHLKMTSQNEEAHMMKKTIGVIDKEKDILQETVDEKTEKIANLHEILANKEKAITQMKLTVSEYESSLNQLKETLLHRDREISSLQRQLDAAHKELDEVGRAKEISFKENRRLQDDLATVARENQQISLELEAAVQEKEEMKSRVHNYITEVSRWESLMAAKEKENQDLLDRFQMLHHRAEDWEVKAHQAEGESSSVRLELLSIDTERRHLRERVELLEKEIQEHINAHHAYESQISSMAKAVSRLEEELRQQEEEKAAVLNDLSSLRELCIKLDSGKDIMTQQLNSKSLELERVAMELENVKTESELLKKQLSSERHTIKNLESLLATNRDKEFHSHLTSHEKDTEIQLLKEKLTLSESKLNSQSRENTMLRAKMAQLQTDLDVLKRQISTERYER
;
A
#
# COMPACT_ATOMS: atom_id res chain seq x y z
N MET A 1 43.08 -61.70 4.92
CA MET A 1 42.66 -60.77 3.85
C MET A 1 42.11 -61.60 2.70
N THR A 2 40.79 -61.72 2.51
CA THR A 2 40.27 -62.39 1.29
C THR A 2 40.35 -61.44 0.10
N THR A 3 40.81 -61.94 -1.04
CA THR A 3 40.98 -61.14 -2.26
C THR A 3 39.64 -60.72 -2.86
N ALA A 4 39.63 -59.67 -3.69
CA ALA A 4 38.40 -59.24 -4.37
C ALA A 4 37.83 -60.34 -5.30
N ALA A 5 38.70 -61.15 -5.90
CA ALA A 5 38.34 -62.29 -6.74
C ALA A 5 37.59 -63.38 -5.96
N GLU A 6 38.07 -63.77 -4.76
CA GLU A 6 37.40 -64.75 -3.90
C GLU A 6 35.98 -64.33 -3.51
N ARG A 7 35.77 -63.05 -3.19
CA ARG A 7 34.45 -62.52 -2.82
C ARG A 7 33.48 -62.54 -4.00
N LYS A 8 33.94 -62.18 -5.20
CA LYS A 8 33.19 -62.35 -6.46
C LYS A 8 32.86 -63.83 -6.70
N TYR A 9 33.85 -64.72 -6.57
CA TYR A 9 33.70 -66.16 -6.77
C TYR A 9 32.60 -66.74 -5.87
N ILE A 10 32.65 -66.47 -4.56
CA ILE A 10 31.65 -66.94 -3.60
C ILE A 10 30.25 -66.38 -3.91
N ASN A 11 30.13 -65.12 -4.35
CA ASN A 11 28.85 -64.50 -4.67
C ASN A 11 28.22 -65.10 -5.95
N ILE A 12 28.98 -65.15 -7.04
CA ILE A 12 28.55 -65.74 -8.32
C ILE A 12 28.23 -67.23 -8.13
N ARG A 13 29.04 -67.95 -7.36
CA ARG A 13 28.79 -69.36 -7.03
C ARG A 13 27.46 -69.55 -6.30
N LYS A 14 27.16 -68.75 -5.27
CA LYS A 14 25.86 -68.81 -4.56
C LYS A 14 24.67 -68.56 -5.49
N ARG A 15 24.79 -67.61 -6.43
CA ARG A 15 23.73 -67.31 -7.42
C ARG A 15 23.54 -68.44 -8.44
N LEU A 16 24.62 -69.14 -8.82
CA LEU A 16 24.57 -70.33 -9.67
C LEU A 16 23.98 -71.55 -8.96
N ASP A 17 24.38 -71.81 -7.70
CA ASP A 17 23.81 -72.89 -6.88
C ASP A 17 22.30 -72.70 -6.63
N GLN A 18 21.85 -71.45 -6.44
CA GLN A 18 20.43 -71.09 -6.32
C GLN A 18 19.61 -71.42 -7.58
N LEU A 19 20.25 -71.41 -8.76
CA LEU A 19 19.65 -71.79 -10.05
C LEU A 19 19.99 -73.23 -10.46
N GLY A 20 20.60 -74.03 -9.57
CA GLY A 20 20.89 -75.45 -9.78
C GLY A 20 22.18 -75.77 -10.55
N TYR A 21 22.96 -74.76 -10.97
CA TYR A 21 24.22 -74.94 -11.70
C TYR A 21 25.36 -75.34 -10.77
N ARG A 22 25.44 -76.65 -10.45
CA ARG A 22 26.35 -77.18 -9.43
C ARG A 22 27.76 -77.53 -9.93
N GLN A 23 28.03 -77.49 -11.23
CA GLN A 23 29.31 -77.86 -11.86
C GLN A 23 30.50 -77.05 -11.30
N ALA A 24 31.70 -77.63 -11.25
CA ALA A 24 32.88 -76.92 -10.73
C ALA A 24 33.26 -75.70 -11.62
N LEU A 25 33.67 -74.61 -10.98
CA LEU A 25 34.06 -73.35 -11.63
C LEU A 25 35.52 -73.02 -11.28
N THR A 26 36.34 -72.71 -12.28
CA THR A 26 37.71 -72.19 -12.05
C THR A 26 37.68 -70.66 -11.89
N VAL A 27 38.68 -70.11 -11.19
CA VAL A 27 38.77 -68.66 -10.94
C VAL A 27 38.97 -67.87 -12.24
N GLU A 28 39.65 -68.45 -13.23
CA GLU A 28 39.92 -67.84 -14.54
C GLU A 28 38.64 -67.59 -15.36
N CYS A 29 37.67 -68.51 -15.30
CA CYS A 29 36.39 -68.37 -16.01
C CYS A 29 35.43 -67.36 -15.34
N LEU A 30 35.75 -66.89 -14.13
CA LEU A 30 34.84 -66.08 -13.32
C LEU A 30 34.33 -64.79 -14.00
N PRO A 31 35.14 -63.98 -14.72
CA PRO A 31 34.65 -62.74 -15.32
C PRO A 31 33.69 -62.98 -16.50
N LEU A 32 33.90 -64.05 -17.25
CA LEU A 32 33.01 -64.45 -18.34
C LEU A 32 31.66 -64.95 -17.78
N VAL A 33 31.70 -65.77 -16.73
CA VAL A 33 30.50 -66.27 -16.06
C VAL A 33 29.75 -65.14 -15.34
N GLU A 34 30.45 -64.15 -14.77
CA GLU A 34 29.83 -62.94 -14.21
C GLU A 34 29.03 -62.15 -15.26
N LYS A 35 29.61 -61.96 -16.47
CA LYS A 35 28.91 -61.31 -17.60
C LYS A 35 27.72 -62.14 -18.09
N LEU A 36 27.95 -63.40 -18.48
CA LEU A 36 26.88 -64.28 -18.99
C LEU A 36 25.71 -64.43 -18.00
N PHE A 37 25.98 -64.43 -16.70
CA PHE A 37 24.94 -64.42 -15.67
C PHE A 37 24.18 -63.08 -15.63
N SER A 38 24.89 -61.95 -15.72
CA SER A 38 24.29 -60.62 -15.82
C SER A 38 23.40 -60.48 -17.06
N ASP A 39 23.87 -60.99 -18.20
CA ASP A 39 23.15 -60.97 -19.48
C ASP A 39 21.91 -61.89 -19.42
N LEU A 40 22.01 -63.07 -18.80
CA LEU A 40 20.88 -63.97 -18.57
C LEU A 40 19.82 -63.36 -17.62
N VAL A 41 20.24 -62.67 -16.55
CA VAL A 41 19.33 -61.92 -15.68
C VAL A 41 18.68 -60.77 -16.44
N HIS A 42 19.45 -59.98 -17.19
CA HIS A 42 18.92 -58.84 -17.91
C HIS A 42 17.96 -59.25 -19.04
N THR A 43 18.24 -60.33 -19.76
CA THR A 43 17.34 -60.89 -20.78
C THR A 43 16.09 -61.52 -20.18
N THR A 44 16.18 -62.24 -19.05
CA THR A 44 14.98 -62.79 -18.38
C THR A 44 14.12 -61.70 -17.72
N GLU A 45 14.70 -60.64 -17.16
CA GLU A 45 13.97 -59.46 -16.70
C GLU A 45 13.34 -58.69 -17.87
N SER A 46 14.03 -58.53 -18.99
CA SER A 46 13.51 -57.86 -20.18
C SER A 46 12.39 -58.67 -20.83
N LEU A 47 12.51 -60.00 -20.88
CA LEU A 47 11.42 -60.90 -21.30
C LEU A 47 10.23 -60.83 -20.34
N ARG A 48 10.46 -60.71 -19.02
CA ARG A 48 9.38 -60.52 -18.03
C ARG A 48 8.68 -59.17 -18.19
N LYS A 49 9.43 -58.09 -18.43
CA LYS A 49 8.88 -56.75 -18.75
C LYS A 49 8.10 -56.77 -20.06
N SER A 50 8.64 -57.40 -21.10
CA SER A 50 7.98 -57.60 -22.40
C SER A 50 6.68 -58.39 -22.26
N LYS A 51 6.68 -59.52 -21.54
CA LYS A 51 5.45 -60.30 -21.25
C LYS A 51 4.42 -59.52 -20.44
N LEU A 52 4.83 -58.73 -19.45
CA LEU A 52 3.92 -57.84 -18.72
C LEU A 52 3.34 -56.74 -19.63
N SER A 53 4.14 -56.20 -20.54
CA SER A 53 3.69 -55.23 -21.55
C SER A 53 2.72 -55.85 -22.55
N ALA A 54 2.97 -57.09 -22.99
CA ALA A 54 2.09 -57.84 -23.89
C ALA A 54 0.75 -58.14 -23.22
N VAL A 55 0.74 -58.67 -21.99
CA VAL A 55 -0.51 -58.94 -21.23
C VAL A 55 -1.27 -57.64 -20.90
N LYS A 56 -0.57 -56.51 -20.75
CA LYS A 56 -1.21 -55.19 -20.62
C LYS A 56 -1.84 -54.75 -21.95
N ALA A 57 -1.13 -54.89 -23.07
CA ALA A 57 -1.64 -54.59 -24.40
C ALA A 57 -2.79 -55.51 -24.83
N GLU A 58 -2.78 -56.79 -24.47
CA GLU A 58 -3.90 -57.73 -24.69
C GLU A 58 -5.15 -57.29 -23.92
N LYS A 59 -5.00 -56.85 -22.65
CA LYS A 59 -6.12 -56.31 -21.86
C LYS A 59 -6.62 -54.97 -22.40
N GLU A 60 -5.72 -54.12 -22.87
CA GLU A 60 -6.08 -52.84 -23.50
C GLU A 60 -6.79 -53.09 -24.84
N SER A 61 -6.34 -54.06 -25.65
CA SER A 61 -7.03 -54.51 -26.86
C SER A 61 -8.41 -55.09 -26.57
N ALA A 62 -8.55 -55.93 -25.54
CA ALA A 62 -9.85 -56.47 -25.14
C ALA A 62 -10.82 -55.38 -24.65
N ASN A 63 -10.31 -54.36 -23.93
CA ASN A 63 -11.09 -53.18 -23.57
C ASN A 63 -11.48 -52.36 -24.81
N PHE A 64 -10.58 -52.19 -25.79
CA PHE A 64 -10.92 -51.52 -27.05
C PHE A 64 -11.98 -52.29 -27.84
N ASP A 65 -11.90 -53.62 -27.94
CA ASP A 65 -12.92 -54.43 -28.61
C ASP A 65 -14.29 -54.32 -27.90
N PHE A 66 -14.32 -54.33 -26.56
CA PHE A 66 -15.54 -54.11 -25.77
C PHE A 66 -16.13 -52.71 -25.95
N VAL A 67 -15.29 -51.67 -26.05
CA VAL A 67 -15.73 -50.29 -26.34
C VAL A 67 -16.19 -50.14 -27.80
N LEU A 68 -15.60 -50.89 -28.74
CA LEU A 68 -15.98 -50.89 -30.15
C LEU A 68 -17.20 -51.76 -30.45
N GLU A 69 -17.55 -52.74 -29.62
CA GLU A 69 -18.67 -53.66 -29.86
C GLU A 69 -20.03 -52.96 -29.97
N PRO A 70 -20.41 -51.98 -29.11
CA PRO A 70 -21.57 -51.13 -29.33
C PRO A 70 -21.57 -50.42 -30.68
N TYR A 71 -20.45 -49.83 -31.10
CA TYR A 71 -20.33 -49.14 -32.39
C TYR A 71 -20.38 -50.10 -33.59
N LYS A 72 -19.85 -51.33 -33.46
CA LYS A 72 -19.99 -52.39 -34.47
C LYS A 72 -21.46 -52.78 -34.62
N LEU A 73 -22.17 -53.01 -33.52
CA LEU A 73 -23.60 -53.33 -33.51
C LEU A 73 -24.44 -52.19 -34.11
N GLU A 74 -24.22 -50.95 -33.68
CA GLU A 74 -24.88 -49.75 -34.20
C GLU A 74 -24.62 -49.57 -35.71
N ASN A 75 -23.39 -49.76 -36.18
CA ASN A 75 -23.08 -49.67 -37.61
C ASN A 75 -23.79 -50.79 -38.41
N THR A 76 -23.91 -52.01 -37.88
CA THR A 76 -24.72 -53.06 -38.53
C THR A 76 -26.23 -52.77 -38.51
N ARG A 77 -26.72 -52.03 -37.51
CA ARG A 77 -28.12 -51.54 -37.44
C ARG A 77 -28.36 -50.46 -38.48
N LEU A 78 -27.56 -49.39 -38.46
CA LEU A 78 -27.62 -48.30 -39.43
C LEU A 78 -27.44 -48.79 -40.87
N SER A 79 -26.59 -49.80 -41.09
CA SER A 79 -26.44 -50.45 -42.41
C SER A 79 -27.70 -51.19 -42.87
N LYS A 80 -28.51 -51.75 -41.96
CA LYS A 80 -29.82 -52.35 -42.31
C LYS A 80 -30.85 -51.27 -42.58
N GLU A 81 -31.02 -50.34 -41.64
CA GLU A 81 -31.95 -49.21 -41.76
C GLU A 81 -31.73 -48.43 -43.07
N ASN A 82 -30.46 -48.17 -43.44
CA ASN A 82 -30.11 -47.50 -44.69
C ASN A 82 -30.42 -48.35 -45.94
N ASN A 83 -30.16 -49.66 -45.92
CA ASN A 83 -30.54 -50.56 -47.02
C ASN A 83 -32.07 -50.69 -47.18
N GLU A 84 -32.81 -50.68 -46.06
CA GLU A 84 -34.28 -50.69 -46.05
C GLU A 84 -34.83 -49.37 -46.61
N LEU A 85 -34.29 -48.22 -46.18
CA LEU A 85 -34.62 -46.90 -46.74
C LEU A 85 -34.28 -46.80 -48.24
N TYR A 86 -33.15 -47.34 -48.71
CA TYR A 86 -32.84 -47.42 -50.15
C TYR A 86 -33.88 -48.26 -50.92
N LEU A 87 -34.36 -49.35 -50.33
CA LEU A 87 -35.39 -50.20 -50.93
C LEU A 87 -36.76 -49.50 -50.96
N GLU A 88 -37.11 -48.72 -49.94
CA GLU A 88 -38.31 -47.87 -49.95
C GLU A 88 -38.22 -46.72 -50.94
N LEU A 89 -37.07 -46.03 -51.03
CA LEU A 89 -36.82 -45.01 -52.05
C LEU A 89 -36.91 -45.59 -53.48
N MET A 90 -36.48 -46.83 -53.70
CA MET A 90 -36.69 -47.55 -54.96
C MET A 90 -38.18 -47.79 -55.23
N LYS A 91 -38.95 -48.30 -54.25
CA LYS A 91 -40.41 -48.52 -54.39
C LYS A 91 -41.16 -47.21 -54.66
N LEU A 92 -40.85 -46.14 -53.93
CA LEU A 92 -41.45 -44.81 -54.13
C LEU A 92 -41.09 -44.20 -55.48
N ARG A 93 -39.83 -44.38 -55.94
CA ARG A 93 -39.42 -44.01 -57.31
C ARG A 93 -40.17 -44.81 -58.37
N GLU A 94 -40.42 -46.10 -58.15
CA GLU A 94 -41.21 -46.90 -59.09
C GLU A 94 -42.67 -46.46 -59.11
N GLN A 95 -43.33 -46.33 -57.96
CA GLN A 95 -44.72 -45.89 -57.84
C GLN A 95 -44.94 -44.51 -58.46
N SER A 96 -44.08 -43.53 -58.16
CA SER A 96 -44.12 -42.22 -58.82
C SER A 96 -43.84 -42.31 -60.32
N GLY A 97 -42.93 -43.20 -60.75
CA GLY A 97 -42.68 -43.50 -62.16
C GLY A 97 -43.86 -44.16 -62.89
N GLN A 98 -44.67 -44.96 -62.20
CA GLN A 98 -45.93 -45.51 -62.70
C GLN A 98 -47.00 -44.41 -62.79
N HIS A 99 -47.19 -43.62 -61.73
CA HIS A 99 -48.17 -42.53 -61.72
C HIS A 99 -47.85 -41.42 -62.73
N ILE A 100 -46.57 -41.12 -62.98
CA ILE A 100 -46.14 -40.22 -64.06
C ILE A 100 -46.43 -40.80 -65.46
N LYS A 101 -46.45 -42.14 -65.64
CA LYS A 101 -46.90 -42.76 -66.90
C LYS A 101 -48.41 -42.65 -67.07
N GLU A 102 -49.19 -42.87 -66.00
CA GLU A 102 -50.65 -42.73 -65.97
C GLU A 102 -51.08 -41.29 -66.29
N LEU A 103 -50.48 -40.30 -65.61
CA LEU A 103 -50.72 -38.89 -65.89
C LEU A 103 -50.31 -38.50 -67.32
N LYS A 104 -49.31 -39.16 -67.91
CA LYS A 104 -48.93 -38.98 -69.32
C LYS A 104 -49.84 -39.70 -70.31
N THR A 105 -50.59 -40.74 -69.92
CA THR A 105 -51.60 -41.36 -70.79
C THR A 105 -52.93 -40.63 -70.70
N THR A 106 -53.37 -40.20 -69.51
CA THR A 106 -54.57 -39.36 -69.35
C THR A 106 -54.40 -38.00 -70.03
N LEU A 107 -53.27 -37.30 -69.84
CA LEU A 107 -52.98 -36.05 -70.56
C LEU A 107 -53.03 -36.22 -72.09
N LYS A 108 -52.53 -37.35 -72.62
CA LYS A 108 -52.62 -37.68 -74.06
C LYS A 108 -54.05 -38.01 -74.52
N LYS A 109 -54.91 -38.53 -73.65
CA LYS A 109 -56.33 -38.76 -73.91
C LYS A 109 -57.08 -37.42 -73.96
N CYS A 110 -56.97 -36.61 -72.91
CA CYS A 110 -57.59 -35.29 -72.84
C CYS A 110 -57.11 -34.34 -73.95
N ALA A 111 -55.84 -34.43 -74.37
CA ALA A 111 -55.32 -33.65 -75.50
C ALA A 111 -55.91 -34.05 -76.86
N ARG A 112 -56.28 -35.33 -77.06
CA ARG A 112 -57.02 -35.79 -78.25
C ARG A 112 -58.46 -35.31 -78.20
N GLU A 113 -59.13 -35.52 -77.07
CA GLU A 113 -60.52 -35.08 -76.84
C GLU A 113 -60.65 -33.55 -77.02
N THR A 114 -59.65 -32.79 -76.57
CA THR A 114 -59.55 -31.34 -76.81
C THR A 114 -59.36 -31.00 -78.30
N ALA A 115 -58.62 -31.80 -79.07
CA ALA A 115 -58.45 -31.60 -80.50
C ALA A 115 -59.74 -31.95 -81.28
N ASP A 116 -60.41 -33.03 -80.91
CA ASP A 116 -61.68 -33.47 -81.49
C ASP A 116 -62.81 -32.47 -81.20
N LEU A 117 -62.90 -31.96 -79.96
CA LEU A 117 -63.81 -30.87 -79.59
C LEU A 117 -63.49 -29.57 -80.32
N LYS A 118 -62.21 -29.22 -80.51
CA LYS A 118 -61.82 -28.05 -81.33
C LYS A 118 -62.18 -28.24 -82.80
N PHE A 119 -62.06 -29.44 -83.36
CA PHE A 119 -62.50 -29.75 -84.72
C PHE A 119 -64.03 -29.61 -84.86
N LEU A 120 -64.78 -30.20 -83.93
CA LEU A 120 -66.24 -30.13 -83.88
C LEU A 120 -66.76 -28.70 -83.70
N ASN A 121 -66.15 -27.91 -82.81
CA ASN A 121 -66.47 -26.50 -82.62
C ASN A 121 -66.21 -25.70 -83.91
N ASN A 122 -65.06 -25.88 -84.58
CA ASN A 122 -64.80 -25.26 -85.89
C ASN A 122 -65.86 -25.66 -86.95
N GLN A 123 -66.33 -26.91 -86.94
CA GLN A 123 -67.42 -27.36 -87.83
C GLN A 123 -68.75 -26.65 -87.52
N TYR A 124 -69.11 -26.48 -86.24
CA TYR A 124 -70.29 -25.71 -85.84
C TYR A 124 -70.17 -24.23 -86.18
N VAL A 125 -69.01 -23.60 -85.95
CA VAL A 125 -68.74 -22.20 -86.36
C VAL A 125 -68.85 -22.03 -87.88
N HIS A 126 -68.38 -23.01 -88.68
CA HIS A 126 -68.58 -22.98 -90.13
C HIS A 126 -70.06 -23.12 -90.50
N LYS A 127 -70.82 -24.01 -89.84
CA LYS A 127 -72.26 -24.19 -90.05
C LYS A 127 -73.05 -22.93 -89.69
N LEU A 128 -72.72 -22.26 -88.59
CA LEU A 128 -73.30 -20.97 -88.21
C LEU A 128 -73.02 -19.90 -89.26
N LYS A 129 -71.78 -19.75 -89.73
CA LYS A 129 -71.41 -18.79 -90.79
C LYS A 129 -72.11 -19.06 -92.13
N LEU A 130 -72.51 -20.31 -92.42
CA LEU A 130 -73.37 -20.62 -93.57
C LEU A 130 -74.82 -20.18 -93.34
N LEU A 131 -75.40 -20.51 -92.18
CA LEU A 131 -76.76 -20.12 -91.81
C LEU A 131 -76.92 -18.60 -91.69
N GLU A 132 -75.91 -17.88 -91.20
CA GLU A 132 -75.85 -16.42 -91.19
C GLU A 132 -75.89 -15.82 -92.62
N LYS A 133 -75.15 -16.40 -93.56
CA LYS A 133 -75.17 -15.98 -94.97
C LYS A 133 -76.54 -16.26 -95.61
N GLU A 134 -77.13 -17.41 -95.32
CA GLU A 134 -78.47 -17.76 -95.82
C GLU A 134 -79.55 -16.85 -95.21
N SER A 135 -79.43 -16.51 -93.92
CA SER A 135 -80.31 -15.57 -93.21
C SER A 135 -80.19 -14.15 -93.77
N LYS A 136 -78.96 -13.67 -94.03
CA LYS A 136 -78.71 -12.38 -94.71
C LYS A 136 -79.32 -12.35 -96.10
N ALA A 137 -79.09 -13.37 -96.92
CA ALA A 137 -79.69 -13.49 -98.25
C ALA A 137 -81.23 -13.53 -98.21
N LYS A 138 -81.83 -14.16 -97.18
CA LYS A 138 -83.29 -14.15 -96.95
C LYS A 138 -83.79 -12.75 -96.55
N ASN A 139 -83.09 -12.04 -95.67
CA ASN A 139 -83.43 -10.67 -95.28
C ASN A 139 -83.30 -9.68 -96.45
N GLU A 140 -82.22 -9.76 -97.22
CA GLU A 140 -82.03 -9.01 -98.47
C GLU A 140 -83.17 -9.32 -99.46
N LYS A 141 -83.62 -10.58 -99.54
CA LYS A 141 -84.75 -10.96 -100.39
C LYS A 141 -86.09 -10.41 -99.92
N ILE A 142 -86.31 -10.37 -98.60
CA ILE A 142 -87.49 -9.73 -98.00
C ILE A 142 -87.48 -8.22 -98.29
N GLN A 143 -86.32 -7.57 -98.15
CA GLN A 143 -86.16 -6.13 -98.43
C GLN A 143 -86.44 -5.81 -99.91
N GLN A 144 -85.90 -6.60 -100.85
CA GLN A 144 -86.22 -6.50 -102.29
C GLN A 144 -87.72 -6.69 -102.59
N LEU A 145 -88.42 -7.56 -101.84
CA LEU A 145 -89.87 -7.79 -102.00
C LEU A 145 -90.71 -6.67 -101.38
N GLN A 146 -90.22 -6.02 -100.32
CA GLN A 146 -90.84 -4.83 -99.72
C GLN A 146 -90.69 -3.62 -100.64
N GLU A 147 -89.49 -3.37 -101.18
CA GLU A 147 -89.25 -2.32 -102.18
C GLU A 147 -90.14 -2.47 -103.41
N LYS A 148 -90.29 -3.69 -103.94
CA LYS A 148 -91.17 -3.98 -105.08
C LYS A 148 -92.67 -3.88 -104.74
N ASN A 149 -93.05 -3.91 -103.47
CA ASN A 149 -94.44 -3.69 -103.05
C ASN A 149 -94.83 -2.20 -103.09
N LEU A 150 -93.86 -1.28 -102.97
CA LEU A 150 -94.11 0.18 -102.94
C LEU A 150 -94.53 0.78 -104.30
N GLN A 151 -94.66 -0.03 -105.36
CA GLN A 151 -95.00 0.43 -106.72
C GLN A 151 -96.26 -0.27 -107.31
N ALA A 152 -97.07 -0.93 -106.47
CA ALA A 152 -98.33 -1.55 -106.88
C ALA A 152 -99.48 -0.52 -107.05
N VAL A 153 -99.60 0.08 -108.24
CA VAL A 153 -100.69 1.03 -108.56
C VAL A 153 -101.96 0.30 -108.97
N VAL A 154 -102.95 0.22 -108.07
CA VAL A 154 -104.29 -0.29 -108.37
C VAL A 154 -105.18 0.85 -108.91
N GLN A 155 -105.65 0.71 -110.14
CA GLN A 155 -106.64 1.63 -110.71
C GLN A 155 -108.06 1.24 -110.30
N THR A 156 -108.89 2.24 -109.97
CA THR A 156 -110.36 2.08 -109.88
C THR A 156 -111.07 3.21 -110.64
N PRO A 157 -112.26 2.99 -111.22
CA PRO A 157 -112.88 3.95 -112.13
C PRO A 157 -113.56 5.11 -111.37
N GLY A 158 -112.78 6.12 -110.96
CA GLY A 158 -113.24 7.16 -110.02
C GLY A 158 -112.82 8.61 -110.30
N GLY A 159 -112.06 8.89 -111.36
CA GLY A 159 -111.90 10.23 -111.96
C GLY A 159 -111.25 11.37 -111.14
N LYS A 160 -110.99 11.23 -109.83
CA LYS A 160 -110.43 12.29 -108.98
C LYS A 160 -109.20 11.81 -108.19
N LYS A 161 -108.01 12.30 -108.58
CA LYS A 161 -106.75 12.06 -107.86
C LYS A 161 -106.81 12.71 -106.47
N ARG A 162 -106.97 11.91 -105.42
CA ARG A 162 -106.59 12.28 -104.04
C ARG A 162 -105.36 11.48 -103.64
N SER A 163 -104.35 12.16 -103.12
CA SER A 163 -103.25 11.48 -102.43
C SER A 163 -103.78 10.95 -101.10
N ILE A 164 -103.97 9.63 -101.00
CA ILE A 164 -104.34 8.99 -99.74
C ILE A 164 -103.04 8.57 -99.06
N ALA A 165 -102.63 9.32 -98.04
CA ALA A 165 -101.51 8.93 -97.20
C ALA A 165 -101.85 7.64 -96.45
N PHE A 166 -100.93 6.66 -96.46
CA PHE A 166 -101.07 5.40 -95.74
C PHE A 166 -100.93 5.59 -94.21
N ARG A 167 -101.94 6.21 -93.59
CA ARG A 167 -102.15 6.14 -92.15
C ARG A 167 -102.51 4.70 -91.78
N ARG A 168 -101.54 3.90 -91.35
CA ARG A 168 -101.84 2.78 -90.43
C ARG A 168 -102.32 3.41 -89.12
N GLN A 169 -103.62 3.33 -88.90
CA GLN A 169 -104.31 3.95 -87.77
C GLN A 169 -103.92 3.26 -86.46
N ARG A 170 -103.60 4.05 -85.42
CA ARG A 170 -103.53 3.52 -84.04
C ARG A 170 -104.94 3.07 -83.63
N MET A 171 -105.03 1.92 -82.97
CA MET A 171 -106.25 1.53 -82.25
C MET A 171 -106.08 1.85 -80.75
N GLN A 172 -107.00 2.66 -80.24
CA GLN A 172 -107.33 2.84 -78.81
C GLN A 172 -108.82 3.15 -78.76
N ILE A 173 -109.64 2.21 -78.28
CA ILE A 173 -110.99 2.38 -77.67
C ILE A 173 -111.13 1.24 -76.64
N ASP A 174 -111.92 1.48 -75.60
CA ASP A 174 -111.86 0.81 -74.29
C ASP A 174 -112.88 -0.35 -74.09
N GLU A 175 -113.07 -0.81 -72.84
CA GLU A 175 -113.77 -2.05 -72.40
C GLU A 175 -115.28 -2.18 -72.75
N PRO A 176 -115.85 -3.42 -72.75
CA PRO A 176 -116.55 -3.93 -71.55
C PRO A 176 -116.56 -5.47 -71.28
N ALA A 177 -116.31 -5.89 -70.02
CA ALA A 177 -117.02 -6.85 -69.11
C ALA A 177 -117.87 -8.07 -69.60
N PRO A 178 -118.35 -9.01 -68.73
CA PRO A 178 -117.78 -9.80 -67.60
C PRO A 178 -118.22 -11.31 -67.73
N PRO A 179 -118.68 -12.12 -66.71
CA PRO A 179 -118.34 -12.33 -65.27
C PRO A 179 -118.04 -13.82 -64.86
N SER A 180 -117.72 -14.08 -63.57
CA SER A 180 -118.02 -15.33 -62.78
C SER A 180 -117.45 -16.70 -63.24
N GLU A 181 -117.41 -17.81 -62.47
CA GLU A 181 -117.71 -18.14 -61.05
C GLU A 181 -117.03 -19.50 -60.67
N VAL A 182 -116.79 -19.78 -59.37
CA VAL A 182 -116.71 -21.17 -58.85
C VAL A 182 -117.25 -21.29 -57.41
N SER A 183 -118.32 -22.08 -57.23
CA SER A 183 -118.95 -22.56 -55.98
C SER A 183 -119.59 -21.51 -55.03
N SER A 184 -120.80 -21.73 -54.48
CA SER A 184 -121.64 -22.95 -54.49
C SER A 184 -123.15 -22.70 -54.29
N TYR A 185 -123.97 -23.47 -55.02
CA TYR A 185 -125.36 -23.97 -54.82
C TYR A 185 -126.11 -23.77 -53.47
N PRO A 186 -127.47 -23.93 -53.37
CA PRO A 186 -128.52 -24.08 -54.43
C PRO A 186 -129.91 -23.37 -54.21
N VAL A 187 -130.70 -23.15 -55.31
CA VAL A 187 -132.15 -23.50 -55.56
C VAL A 187 -133.26 -23.25 -54.48
N PRO A 188 -134.57 -22.90 -54.77
CA PRO A 188 -135.32 -22.67 -56.03
C PRO A 188 -136.20 -21.36 -56.11
N GLN A 189 -136.89 -21.17 -57.25
CA GLN A 189 -138.10 -20.33 -57.47
C GLN A 189 -139.39 -21.14 -57.18
N PRO A 190 -140.61 -20.57 -56.94
CA PRO A 190 -141.41 -19.93 -58.03
C PRO A 190 -142.55 -18.91 -57.70
N ARG A 191 -142.96 -18.16 -58.74
CA ARG A 191 -144.31 -17.60 -59.07
C ARG A 191 -145.05 -16.61 -58.11
N ASP A 192 -145.18 -15.34 -58.54
CA ASP A 192 -146.34 -14.79 -59.32
C ASP A 192 -147.79 -15.05 -58.80
N PRO A 193 -148.76 -14.08 -58.87
CA PRO A 193 -148.70 -12.62 -58.67
C PRO A 193 -149.90 -12.04 -57.83
N TYR A 194 -150.08 -10.71 -57.86
CA TYR A 194 -151.34 -9.94 -57.70
C TYR A 194 -151.81 -9.46 -56.29
N VAL A 195 -151.53 -8.17 -56.03
CA VAL A 195 -152.45 -7.05 -55.63
C VAL A 195 -153.68 -7.30 -54.72
N ALA A 196 -153.89 -6.34 -53.81
CA ALA A 196 -155.00 -6.14 -52.84
C ALA A 196 -154.86 -6.89 -51.49
N ASP A 197 -155.34 -6.38 -50.36
CA ASP A 197 -156.16 -5.17 -50.11
C ASP A 197 -155.54 -4.25 -49.03
N LEU A 198 -155.71 -2.93 -49.15
CA LEU A 198 -154.78 -1.94 -48.57
C LEU A 198 -155.05 -1.55 -47.10
N LEU A 199 -156.21 -1.91 -46.54
CA LEU A 199 -156.59 -1.54 -45.17
C LEU A 199 -155.96 -2.45 -44.10
N GLN A 200 -155.94 -3.76 -44.30
CA GLN A 200 -155.30 -4.69 -43.36
C GLN A 200 -153.77 -4.49 -43.32
N VAL A 201 -153.19 -4.00 -44.43
CA VAL A 201 -151.77 -3.60 -44.52
C VAL A 201 -151.47 -2.40 -43.61
N ALA A 202 -152.39 -1.45 -43.44
CA ALA A 202 -152.18 -0.26 -42.62
C ALA A 202 -152.06 -0.60 -41.13
N ASP A 203 -152.99 -1.38 -40.58
CA ASP A 203 -152.94 -1.79 -39.16
C ASP A 203 -151.75 -2.70 -38.86
N SER A 204 -151.42 -3.62 -39.79
CA SER A 204 -150.22 -4.44 -39.72
C SER A 204 -148.96 -3.55 -39.70
N ARG A 205 -148.90 -2.53 -40.57
CA ARG A 205 -147.76 -1.60 -40.65
C ARG A 205 -147.64 -0.71 -39.41
N ILE A 206 -148.73 -0.37 -38.72
CA ILE A 206 -148.65 0.34 -37.43
C ILE A 206 -148.02 -0.55 -36.34
N HIS A 207 -148.38 -1.84 -36.30
CA HIS A 207 -147.76 -2.79 -35.37
C HIS A 207 -146.28 -3.04 -35.70
N GLU A 208 -145.95 -3.20 -36.99
CA GLU A 208 -144.55 -3.26 -37.46
C GLU A 208 -143.77 -2.01 -37.07
N LEU A 209 -144.31 -0.80 -37.27
CA LEU A 209 -143.64 0.45 -36.91
C LEU A 209 -143.42 0.59 -35.40
N GLN A 210 -144.35 0.14 -34.56
CA GLN A 210 -144.16 0.09 -33.11
C GLN A 210 -143.05 -0.90 -32.70
N GLN A 211 -142.99 -2.05 -33.38
CA GLN A 211 -141.94 -3.05 -33.16
C GLN A 211 -140.58 -2.60 -33.70
N GLU A 212 -140.53 -1.90 -34.84
CA GLU A 212 -139.35 -1.22 -35.39
C GLU A 212 -138.82 -0.16 -34.42
N VAL A 213 -139.69 0.68 -33.83
CA VAL A 213 -139.29 1.68 -32.83
C VAL A 213 -138.70 1.03 -31.58
N TYR A 214 -139.30 -0.05 -31.06
CA TYR A 214 -138.73 -0.79 -29.91
C TYR A 214 -137.35 -1.38 -30.26
N GLN A 215 -137.23 -2.04 -31.42
CA GLN A 215 -135.94 -2.55 -31.90
C GLN A 215 -134.90 -1.45 -32.13
N LEU A 216 -135.30 -0.24 -32.55
CA LEU A 216 -134.41 0.90 -32.73
C LEU A 216 -133.95 1.49 -31.39
N GLN A 217 -134.81 1.50 -30.37
CA GLN A 217 -134.41 1.86 -29.00
C GLN A 217 -133.44 0.84 -28.40
N GLU A 218 -133.68 -0.46 -28.60
CA GLU A 218 -132.80 -1.53 -28.16
C GLU A 218 -131.44 -1.49 -28.90
N LYS A 219 -131.44 -1.22 -30.22
CA LYS A 219 -130.23 -0.98 -31.03
C LYS A 219 -129.49 0.28 -30.59
N LEU A 220 -130.19 1.36 -30.20
CA LEU A 220 -129.55 2.56 -29.63
C LEU A 220 -128.89 2.26 -28.29
N ALA A 221 -129.56 1.57 -27.36
CA ALA A 221 -128.98 1.20 -26.07
C ALA A 221 -127.73 0.29 -26.23
N MET A 222 -127.78 -0.65 -27.19
CA MET A 222 -126.64 -1.47 -27.59
C MET A 222 -125.49 -0.63 -28.17
N MET A 223 -125.79 0.30 -29.08
CA MET A 223 -124.81 1.18 -29.72
C MET A 223 -124.17 2.15 -28.72
N GLU A 224 -124.95 2.73 -27.79
CA GLU A 224 -124.43 3.52 -26.69
C GLU A 224 -123.52 2.71 -25.75
N SER A 225 -123.82 1.42 -25.53
CA SER A 225 -122.92 0.56 -24.75
C SER A 225 -121.62 0.28 -25.50
N GLY A 226 -121.70 -0.02 -26.80
CA GLY A 226 -120.53 -0.12 -27.67
C GLY A 226 -119.69 1.15 -27.64
N LEU A 227 -120.30 2.34 -27.72
CA LEU A 227 -119.60 3.62 -27.61
C LEU A 227 -118.95 3.84 -26.23
N ARG A 228 -119.58 3.41 -25.13
CA ARG A 228 -118.96 3.44 -23.79
C ARG A 228 -117.73 2.53 -23.72
N ASP A 229 -117.77 1.37 -24.36
CA ASP A 229 -116.65 0.42 -24.35
C ASP A 229 -115.53 0.82 -25.34
N TYR A 230 -115.88 1.40 -26.49
CA TYR A 230 -114.91 2.06 -27.38
C TYR A 230 -114.22 3.26 -26.71
N ASN A 231 -114.94 4.08 -25.94
CA ASN A 231 -114.29 5.17 -25.18
C ASN A 231 -113.26 4.63 -24.17
N LYS A 232 -113.58 3.58 -23.41
CA LYS A 232 -112.60 2.93 -22.51
C LYS A 232 -111.37 2.42 -23.30
N GLN A 233 -111.58 1.86 -24.49
CA GLN A 233 -110.50 1.41 -25.36
C GLN A 233 -109.65 2.58 -25.88
N VAL A 234 -110.27 3.72 -26.23
CA VAL A 234 -109.59 4.96 -26.59
C VAL A 234 -108.79 5.53 -25.42
N ASP A 235 -109.33 5.53 -24.20
CA ASP A 235 -108.62 5.99 -23.00
C ASP A 235 -107.40 5.12 -22.70
N PHE A 236 -107.52 3.79 -22.82
CA PHE A 236 -106.39 2.85 -22.72
C PHE A 236 -105.33 3.11 -23.80
N LEU A 237 -105.73 3.38 -25.04
CA LEU A 237 -104.81 3.71 -26.14
C LEU A 237 -104.14 5.08 -25.94
N GLN A 238 -104.84 6.08 -25.41
CA GLN A 238 -104.25 7.37 -25.06
C GLN A 238 -103.23 7.26 -23.92
N GLN A 239 -103.50 6.43 -22.91
CA GLN A 239 -102.54 6.19 -21.84
C GLN A 239 -101.31 5.42 -22.37
N ALA A 240 -101.51 4.36 -23.14
CA ALA A 240 -100.42 3.62 -23.77
C ALA A 240 -99.56 4.51 -24.69
N ASN A 241 -100.18 5.43 -25.44
CA ASN A 241 -99.44 6.39 -26.27
C ASN A 241 -98.60 7.36 -25.42
N LYS A 242 -99.12 7.88 -24.29
CA LYS A 242 -98.33 8.74 -23.37
C LYS A 242 -97.15 7.98 -22.74
N ASP A 243 -97.37 6.73 -22.36
CA ASP A 243 -96.31 5.90 -21.79
C ASP A 243 -95.23 5.59 -22.85
N LEU A 244 -95.62 5.37 -24.11
CA LEU A 244 -94.70 5.26 -25.25
C LEU A 244 -93.97 6.57 -25.55
N GLU A 245 -94.65 7.72 -25.55
CA GLU A 245 -94.04 9.06 -25.74
C GLU A 245 -92.97 9.33 -24.67
N LYS A 246 -93.27 9.02 -23.41
CA LYS A 246 -92.31 9.12 -22.30
C LYS A 246 -91.11 8.19 -22.49
N HIS A 247 -91.33 6.95 -22.92
CA HIS A 247 -90.24 6.01 -23.15
C HIS A 247 -89.39 6.39 -24.37
N ILE A 248 -89.98 6.99 -25.40
CA ILE A 248 -89.24 7.57 -26.54
C ILE A 248 -88.36 8.74 -26.08
N GLN A 249 -88.87 9.61 -25.19
CA GLN A 249 -88.07 10.71 -24.61
C GLN A 249 -86.88 10.18 -23.79
N GLU A 250 -87.10 9.18 -22.92
CA GLU A 250 -86.04 8.51 -22.15
C GLU A 250 -85.00 7.84 -23.08
N LEU A 251 -85.44 7.27 -24.21
CA LEU A 251 -84.57 6.70 -25.24
C LEU A 251 -83.82 7.77 -26.06
N MET A 252 -84.34 9.00 -26.18
CA MET A 252 -83.60 10.11 -26.80
C MET A 252 -82.51 10.65 -25.86
N GLU A 253 -82.81 10.82 -24.58
CA GLU A 253 -81.85 11.32 -23.58
C GLU A 253 -80.69 10.33 -23.38
N THR A 254 -81.00 9.02 -23.27
CA THR A 254 -79.96 7.97 -23.20
C THR A 254 -79.18 7.80 -24.51
N LYS A 255 -79.81 8.03 -25.67
CA LYS A 255 -79.08 8.13 -26.95
C LYS A 255 -78.13 9.32 -26.96
N GLU A 256 -78.55 10.49 -26.45
CA GLU A 256 -77.71 11.69 -26.43
C GLU A 256 -76.47 11.47 -25.55
N THR A 257 -76.62 10.94 -24.32
CA THR A 257 -75.47 10.59 -23.46
C THR A 257 -74.53 9.60 -24.14
N VAL A 258 -75.05 8.52 -24.73
CA VAL A 258 -74.24 7.54 -25.48
C VAL A 258 -73.52 8.19 -26.68
N THR A 259 -74.15 9.13 -27.41
CA THR A 259 -73.43 9.84 -28.48
C THR A 259 -72.31 10.73 -27.95
N THR A 260 -72.46 11.37 -26.79
CA THR A 260 -71.34 12.13 -26.18
C THR A 260 -70.21 11.22 -25.70
N GLU A 261 -70.52 10.04 -25.17
CA GLU A 261 -69.53 9.03 -24.80
C GLU A 261 -68.79 8.50 -26.03
N VAL A 262 -69.50 8.20 -27.13
CA VAL A 262 -68.90 7.79 -28.40
C VAL A 262 -67.97 8.86 -28.98
N VAL A 263 -68.35 10.14 -28.92
CA VAL A 263 -67.46 11.24 -29.33
C VAL A 263 -66.22 11.34 -28.43
N ASN A 264 -66.39 11.23 -27.10
CA ASN A 264 -65.26 11.26 -26.16
C ASN A 264 -64.31 10.06 -26.35
N LEU A 265 -64.85 8.87 -26.63
CA LEU A 265 -64.06 7.68 -26.97
C LEU A 265 -63.38 7.81 -28.33
N SER A 266 -64.04 8.40 -29.34
CA SER A 266 -63.43 8.70 -30.65
C SER A 266 -62.24 9.65 -30.50
N ASN A 267 -62.41 10.75 -29.75
CA ASN A 267 -61.34 11.71 -29.47
C ASN A 267 -60.19 11.10 -28.66
N LYS A 268 -60.46 10.10 -27.82
CA LYS A 268 -59.43 9.35 -27.09
C LYS A 268 -58.69 8.36 -28.00
N ASN A 269 -59.42 7.66 -28.88
CA ASN A 269 -58.83 6.76 -29.86
C ASN A 269 -57.95 7.52 -30.87
N GLU A 270 -58.35 8.72 -31.31
CA GLU A 270 -57.54 9.56 -32.19
C GLU A 270 -56.19 9.93 -31.54
N LYS A 271 -56.19 10.29 -30.24
CA LYS A 271 -54.96 10.53 -29.49
C LYS A 271 -54.10 9.27 -29.34
N LEU A 272 -54.71 8.13 -29.03
CA LEU A 272 -53.99 6.84 -28.98
C LEU A 272 -53.41 6.46 -30.34
N CYS A 273 -54.07 6.79 -31.45
CA CYS A 273 -53.51 6.64 -32.80
C CYS A 273 -52.33 7.60 -33.05
N GLN A 274 -52.38 8.84 -32.57
CA GLN A 274 -51.25 9.78 -32.64
C GLN A 274 -50.05 9.26 -31.84
N GLU A 275 -50.27 8.88 -30.57
CA GLU A 275 -49.27 8.26 -29.69
C GLU A 275 -48.66 6.98 -30.32
N LEU A 276 -49.48 6.12 -30.93
CA LEU A 276 -49.00 4.95 -31.69
C LEU A 276 -48.14 5.36 -32.90
N THR A 277 -48.53 6.37 -33.67
CA THR A 277 -47.68 6.83 -34.81
C THR A 277 -46.38 7.49 -34.38
N GLU A 278 -46.31 8.07 -33.18
CA GLU A 278 -45.04 8.55 -32.59
C GLU A 278 -44.16 7.38 -32.13
N ILE A 279 -44.76 6.35 -31.51
CA ILE A 279 -44.08 5.10 -31.15
C ILE A 279 -43.55 4.38 -32.40
N ASP A 280 -44.33 4.29 -33.48
CA ASP A 280 -43.89 3.69 -34.75
C ASP A 280 -42.72 4.48 -35.39
N GLN A 281 -42.74 5.81 -35.31
CA GLN A 281 -41.63 6.65 -35.78
C GLN A 281 -40.35 6.43 -34.95
N LEU A 282 -40.48 6.36 -33.62
CA LEU A 282 -39.37 6.04 -32.73
C LEU A 282 -38.84 4.62 -32.94
N ALA A 283 -39.71 3.64 -33.15
CA ALA A 283 -39.35 2.27 -33.48
C ALA A 283 -38.54 2.22 -34.79
N GLN A 284 -39.01 2.86 -35.86
CA GLN A 284 -38.27 2.93 -37.12
C GLN A 284 -36.94 3.70 -37.01
N GLN A 285 -36.82 4.70 -36.13
CA GLN A 285 -35.53 5.36 -35.87
C GLN A 285 -34.56 4.41 -35.14
N LEU A 286 -35.04 3.69 -34.14
CA LEU A 286 -34.26 2.69 -33.41
C LEU A 286 -33.85 1.51 -34.30
N GLU A 287 -34.72 1.07 -35.22
CA GLU A 287 -34.39 0.05 -36.23
C GLU A 287 -33.30 0.54 -37.18
N ARG A 288 -33.37 1.77 -37.70
CA ARG A 288 -32.31 2.35 -38.55
C ARG A 288 -30.98 2.46 -37.81
N HIS A 289 -30.97 3.01 -36.59
CA HIS A 289 -29.75 3.09 -35.78
C HIS A 289 -29.17 1.70 -35.46
N LYS A 290 -30.02 0.70 -35.22
CA LYS A 290 -29.61 -0.70 -35.03
C LYS A 290 -29.01 -1.29 -36.32
N GLU A 291 -29.59 -1.01 -37.48
CA GLU A 291 -29.11 -1.48 -38.78
C GLU A 291 -27.78 -0.82 -39.16
N GLU A 292 -27.62 0.48 -38.91
CA GLU A 292 -26.34 1.21 -39.03
C GLU A 292 -25.25 0.61 -38.11
N VAL A 293 -25.58 0.36 -36.83
CA VAL A 293 -24.64 -0.28 -35.88
C VAL A 293 -24.27 -1.69 -36.32
N LEU A 294 -25.23 -2.49 -36.80
CA LEU A 294 -24.96 -3.82 -37.35
C LEU A 294 -24.08 -3.74 -38.61
N GLU A 295 -24.31 -2.79 -39.50
CA GLU A 295 -23.48 -2.61 -40.70
C GLU A 295 -22.03 -2.20 -40.34
N THR A 296 -21.83 -1.40 -39.27
CA THR A 296 -20.47 -1.11 -38.76
C THR A 296 -19.82 -2.34 -38.13
N ALA A 297 -20.55 -3.11 -37.31
CA ALA A 297 -20.03 -4.33 -36.71
C ALA A 297 -19.68 -5.40 -37.76
N ASP A 298 -20.50 -5.58 -38.80
CA ASP A 298 -20.21 -6.50 -39.90
C ASP A 298 -18.99 -6.07 -40.72
N LYS A 299 -18.75 -4.76 -40.90
CA LYS A 299 -17.53 -4.23 -41.52
C LYS A 299 -16.29 -4.54 -40.67
N GLU A 300 -16.33 -4.29 -39.36
CA GLU A 300 -15.24 -4.62 -38.43
C GLU A 300 -14.97 -6.14 -38.38
N LEU A 301 -16.01 -6.97 -38.39
CA LEU A 301 -15.89 -8.43 -38.46
C LEU A 301 -15.33 -8.90 -39.81
N GLU A 302 -15.68 -8.26 -40.91
CA GLU A 302 -15.10 -8.51 -42.23
C GLU A 302 -13.61 -8.14 -42.30
N GLU A 303 -13.18 -7.06 -41.64
CA GLU A 303 -11.77 -6.68 -41.53
C GLU A 303 -10.99 -7.63 -40.62
N ALA A 304 -11.53 -7.97 -39.45
CA ALA A 304 -10.96 -8.99 -38.56
C ALA A 304 -10.81 -10.35 -39.26
N ARG A 305 -11.81 -10.78 -40.06
CA ARG A 305 -11.74 -12.00 -40.88
C ARG A 305 -10.62 -11.93 -41.94
N LYS A 306 -10.39 -10.77 -42.56
CA LYS A 306 -9.30 -10.58 -43.54
C LYS A 306 -7.93 -10.69 -42.87
N GLU A 307 -7.75 -10.09 -41.70
CA GLU A 307 -6.49 -10.16 -40.96
C GLU A 307 -6.23 -11.56 -40.38
N ILE A 308 -7.26 -12.25 -39.86
CA ILE A 308 -7.17 -13.67 -39.47
C ILE A 308 -6.77 -14.54 -40.67
N LYS A 309 -7.36 -14.32 -41.86
CA LYS A 309 -7.02 -15.06 -43.08
C LYS A 309 -5.58 -14.81 -43.54
N LYS A 310 -5.08 -13.58 -43.41
CA LYS A 310 -3.67 -13.23 -43.64
C LYS A 310 -2.76 -13.95 -42.65
N ASN A 311 -3.02 -13.85 -41.36
CA ASN A 311 -2.25 -14.52 -40.30
C ASN A 311 -2.22 -16.04 -40.48
N LEU A 312 -3.33 -16.67 -40.89
CA LEU A 312 -3.37 -18.10 -41.23
C LEU A 312 -2.54 -18.46 -42.48
N SER A 313 -2.36 -17.54 -43.42
CA SER A 313 -1.44 -17.73 -44.56
C SER A 313 0.02 -17.56 -44.16
N GLU A 314 0.33 -16.62 -43.27
CA GLU A 314 1.68 -16.43 -42.72
C GLU A 314 2.11 -17.63 -41.85
N ILE A 315 1.21 -18.12 -40.98
CA ILE A 315 1.42 -19.37 -40.21
C ILE A 315 1.70 -20.54 -41.16
N ARG A 316 0.90 -20.73 -42.22
CA ARG A 316 1.13 -21.82 -43.19
C ARG A 316 2.47 -21.70 -43.92
N ASN A 317 2.88 -20.49 -44.27
CA ASN A 317 4.20 -20.25 -44.88
C ASN A 317 5.33 -20.60 -43.89
N LEU A 318 5.16 -20.25 -42.61
CA LEU A 318 6.11 -20.61 -41.55
C LEU A 318 6.14 -22.13 -41.30
N GLU A 319 5.00 -22.81 -41.27
CA GLU A 319 4.90 -24.29 -41.22
C GLU A 319 5.62 -24.95 -42.41
N GLU A 320 5.48 -24.41 -43.62
CA GLU A 320 6.17 -24.93 -44.81
C GLU A 320 7.70 -24.69 -44.72
N THR A 321 8.16 -23.54 -44.21
CA THR A 321 9.59 -23.32 -43.98
C THR A 321 10.17 -24.17 -42.85
N MET A 322 9.42 -24.39 -41.76
CA MET A 322 9.79 -25.34 -40.71
C MET A 322 9.88 -26.76 -41.26
N GLY A 323 8.92 -27.18 -42.09
CA GLY A 323 8.95 -28.49 -42.76
C GLY A 323 10.17 -28.67 -43.66
N LYS A 324 10.57 -27.63 -44.41
CA LYS A 324 11.80 -27.62 -45.23
C LYS A 324 13.06 -27.70 -44.37
N LEU A 325 13.20 -26.84 -43.37
CA LEU A 325 14.32 -26.84 -42.44
C LEU A 325 14.45 -28.18 -41.68
N GLN A 326 13.32 -28.80 -41.32
CA GLN A 326 13.32 -30.10 -40.66
C GLN A 326 13.63 -31.25 -41.63
N LEU A 327 13.30 -31.14 -42.93
CA LEU A 327 13.77 -32.06 -43.97
C LEU A 327 15.30 -31.93 -44.16
N GLU A 328 15.82 -30.71 -44.27
CA GLU A 328 17.25 -30.42 -44.38
C GLU A 328 18.03 -30.93 -43.16
N LEU A 329 17.50 -30.69 -41.94
CA LEU A 329 18.07 -31.22 -40.70
C LEU A 329 18.11 -32.76 -40.70
N ASN A 330 17.05 -33.42 -41.18
CA ASN A 330 16.99 -34.89 -41.30
C ASN A 330 17.95 -35.44 -42.37
N LEU A 331 18.20 -34.69 -43.46
CA LEU A 331 19.19 -35.04 -44.47
C LEU A 331 20.61 -34.92 -43.90
N CYS A 332 20.91 -33.82 -43.20
CA CYS A 332 22.19 -33.60 -42.53
C CYS A 332 22.47 -34.67 -41.46
N HIS A 333 21.46 -35.12 -40.72
CA HIS A 333 21.61 -36.27 -39.80
C HIS A 333 21.97 -37.57 -40.51
N LYS A 334 21.29 -37.89 -41.63
CA LYS A 334 21.60 -39.10 -42.43
C LYS A 334 22.97 -39.04 -43.10
N GLU A 335 23.42 -37.85 -43.49
CA GLU A 335 24.78 -37.63 -44.01
C GLU A 335 25.84 -37.80 -42.90
N LYS A 336 25.57 -37.27 -41.69
CA LYS A 336 26.40 -37.50 -40.50
C LYS A 336 26.47 -38.98 -40.10
N GLU A 337 25.36 -39.71 -40.16
CA GLU A 337 25.32 -41.17 -39.92
C GLU A 337 26.20 -41.90 -40.94
N ARG A 338 26.04 -41.63 -42.24
CA ARG A 338 26.90 -42.20 -43.30
C ARG A 338 28.38 -41.90 -43.11
N LEU A 339 28.73 -40.65 -42.77
CA LEU A 339 30.12 -40.28 -42.49
C LEU A 339 30.66 -40.97 -41.23
N SER A 340 29.80 -41.30 -40.25
CA SER A 340 30.17 -42.10 -39.08
C SER A 340 30.38 -43.58 -39.44
N ASP A 341 29.57 -44.15 -40.33
CA ASP A 341 29.74 -45.51 -40.82
C ASP A 341 31.00 -45.64 -41.70
N GLU A 342 31.28 -44.66 -42.56
CA GLU A 342 32.52 -44.57 -43.34
C GLU A 342 33.75 -44.42 -42.44
N LEU A 343 33.66 -43.66 -41.34
CA LEU A 343 34.73 -43.55 -40.34
C LEU A 343 34.96 -44.88 -39.59
N LEU A 344 33.90 -45.62 -39.28
CA LEU A 344 34.01 -46.96 -38.68
C LEU A 344 34.70 -47.95 -39.62
N MET A 345 34.26 -48.00 -40.88
CA MET A 345 34.88 -48.81 -41.95
C MET A 345 36.35 -48.42 -42.19
N LYS A 346 36.70 -47.14 -42.04
CA LYS A 346 38.10 -46.69 -42.08
C LYS A 346 38.91 -47.22 -40.89
N SER A 347 38.33 -47.33 -39.69
CA SER A 347 39.01 -47.93 -38.53
C SER A 347 39.21 -49.45 -38.67
N ASP A 348 38.27 -50.14 -39.31
CA ASP A 348 38.44 -51.56 -39.68
C ASP A 348 39.54 -51.73 -40.73
N LEU A 349 39.60 -50.84 -41.73
CA LEU A 349 40.69 -50.81 -42.72
C LEU A 349 42.05 -50.49 -42.09
N GLU A 350 42.13 -49.54 -41.15
CA GLU A 350 43.37 -49.27 -40.39
C GLU A 350 43.80 -50.49 -39.55
N THR A 351 42.84 -51.23 -38.99
CA THR A 351 43.10 -52.50 -38.29
C THR A 351 43.64 -53.58 -39.24
N VAL A 352 43.06 -53.72 -40.44
CA VAL A 352 43.55 -54.66 -41.48
C VAL A 352 44.93 -54.24 -42.01
N VAL A 353 45.17 -52.94 -42.22
CA VAL A 353 46.50 -52.42 -42.59
C VAL A 353 47.53 -52.78 -41.52
N HIS A 354 47.20 -52.62 -40.23
CA HIS A 354 48.14 -52.96 -39.17
C HIS A 354 48.43 -54.47 -39.09
N GLN A 355 47.45 -55.33 -39.38
CA GLN A 355 47.67 -56.79 -39.52
C GLN A 355 48.57 -57.11 -40.73
N LEU A 356 48.35 -56.45 -41.88
CA LEU A 356 49.18 -56.60 -43.07
C LEU A 356 50.61 -56.08 -42.84
N GLU A 357 50.80 -55.03 -42.05
CA GLU A 357 52.14 -54.56 -41.65
C GLU A 357 52.85 -55.55 -40.73
N GLN A 358 52.14 -56.18 -39.80
CA GLN A 358 52.71 -57.23 -38.94
C GLN A 358 53.13 -58.46 -39.75
N GLU A 359 52.29 -58.96 -40.66
CA GLU A 359 52.66 -60.06 -41.56
C GLU A 359 53.74 -59.66 -42.59
N LYS A 360 53.76 -58.40 -43.06
CA LYS A 360 54.88 -57.86 -43.86
C LYS A 360 56.20 -57.86 -43.08
N GLN A 361 56.20 -57.44 -41.81
CA GLN A 361 57.40 -57.54 -40.95
C GLN A 361 57.82 -58.99 -40.72
N ARG A 362 56.85 -59.90 -40.57
CA ARG A 362 57.09 -61.35 -40.41
C ARG A 362 57.70 -61.96 -41.67
N LEU A 363 57.19 -61.59 -42.85
CA LEU A 363 57.71 -61.99 -44.15
C LEU A 363 59.09 -61.39 -44.41
N ASN A 364 59.34 -60.12 -44.09
CA ASN A 364 60.67 -59.51 -44.18
C ASN A 364 61.69 -60.27 -43.34
N LYS A 365 61.40 -60.56 -42.06
CA LYS A 365 62.29 -61.38 -41.22
C LYS A 365 62.55 -62.77 -41.81
N LYS A 366 61.55 -63.34 -42.50
CA LYS A 366 61.69 -64.62 -43.22
C LYS A 366 62.59 -64.49 -44.45
N ILE A 367 62.43 -63.43 -45.24
CA ILE A 367 63.27 -63.09 -46.40
C ILE A 367 64.70 -62.79 -45.96
N GLU A 368 64.90 -62.08 -44.85
CA GLU A 368 66.21 -61.84 -44.22
C GLU A 368 66.87 -63.17 -43.82
N SER A 369 66.13 -64.09 -43.19
CA SER A 369 66.65 -65.43 -42.86
C SER A 369 66.98 -66.24 -44.12
N PHE A 370 66.16 -66.16 -45.17
CA PHE A 370 66.45 -66.83 -46.44
C PHE A 370 67.67 -66.21 -47.14
N ALA A 371 67.85 -64.88 -47.11
CA ALA A 371 69.01 -64.19 -47.66
C ALA A 371 70.31 -64.49 -46.89
N VAL A 372 70.23 -64.84 -45.60
CA VAL A 372 71.36 -65.42 -44.86
C VAL A 372 71.66 -66.83 -45.37
N THR A 373 70.67 -67.72 -45.47
CA THR A 373 70.90 -69.07 -46.02
C THR A 373 71.34 -69.06 -47.49
N GLU A 374 70.90 -68.09 -48.29
CA GLU A 374 71.34 -67.88 -49.67
C GLU A 374 72.79 -67.38 -49.72
N LYS A 375 73.21 -66.53 -48.77
CA LYS A 375 74.64 -66.16 -48.61
C LYS A 375 75.50 -67.34 -48.19
N GLU A 376 75.02 -68.19 -47.28
CA GLU A 376 75.73 -69.43 -46.89
C GLU A 376 75.84 -70.39 -48.09
N LEU A 377 74.73 -70.61 -48.82
CA LEU A 377 74.71 -71.45 -50.03
C LEU A 377 75.52 -70.86 -51.20
N THR A 378 75.55 -69.54 -51.38
CA THR A 378 76.39 -68.92 -52.43
C THR A 378 77.86 -68.92 -52.05
N LEU A 379 78.22 -68.77 -50.77
CA LEU A 379 79.60 -69.01 -50.30
C LEU A 379 80.01 -70.48 -50.48
N GLU A 380 79.09 -71.44 -50.33
CA GLU A 380 79.34 -72.85 -50.62
C GLU A 380 79.47 -73.13 -52.13
N VAL A 381 78.64 -72.50 -52.97
CA VAL A 381 78.74 -72.56 -54.43
C VAL A 381 80.00 -71.84 -54.94
N GLU A 382 80.48 -70.79 -54.27
CA GLU A 382 81.77 -70.16 -54.58
C GLU A 382 82.96 -71.03 -54.14
N ARG A 383 82.87 -71.73 -52.98
CA ARG A 383 83.81 -72.82 -52.62
C ARG A 383 83.88 -73.86 -53.73
N MET A 384 82.75 -74.43 -54.14
CA MET A 384 82.73 -75.47 -55.19
C MET A 384 83.14 -74.94 -56.57
N ARG A 385 82.88 -73.66 -56.89
CA ARG A 385 83.39 -73.00 -58.12
C ARG A 385 84.91 -72.81 -58.11
N LEU A 386 85.51 -72.55 -56.94
CA LEU A 386 86.96 -72.37 -56.81
C LEU A 386 87.72 -73.69 -57.00
N GLU A 387 87.18 -74.82 -56.55
CA GLU A 387 87.79 -76.13 -56.78
C GLU A 387 87.60 -76.66 -58.22
N HIS A 388 86.44 -76.41 -58.85
CA HIS A 388 86.04 -77.06 -60.12
C HIS A 388 85.77 -76.07 -61.27
N GLY A 389 86.58 -75.00 -61.36
CA GLY A 389 86.33 -73.87 -62.26
C GLY A 389 86.52 -74.14 -63.77
N ILE A 390 85.46 -73.99 -64.56
CA ILE A 390 85.51 -73.88 -66.04
C ILE A 390 85.33 -72.41 -66.46
N LYS A 391 86.35 -71.84 -67.11
CA LYS A 391 86.36 -70.44 -67.57
C LYS A 391 85.55 -70.24 -68.86
N ARG A 392 84.72 -69.18 -68.94
CA ARG A 392 84.36 -68.50 -70.20
C ARG A 392 84.35 -66.98 -70.03
N ARG A 393 84.57 -66.28 -71.15
CA ARG A 393 84.77 -64.83 -71.26
C ARG A 393 83.45 -64.03 -71.19
N ASP A 394 83.52 -62.83 -70.64
CA ASP A 394 83.40 -61.53 -71.34
C ASP A 394 82.87 -61.56 -72.80
N LYS A 395 82.02 -60.61 -73.25
CA LYS A 395 81.60 -59.34 -72.61
C LYS A 395 80.33 -58.77 -73.25
N SER A 396 79.39 -58.31 -72.41
CA SER A 396 78.45 -57.17 -72.60
C SER A 396 77.51 -57.10 -73.83
N PRO A 397 76.47 -56.23 -73.81
CA PRO A 397 75.71 -55.68 -72.68
C PRO A 397 74.25 -56.20 -72.69
N SER A 398 73.63 -56.38 -71.52
CA SER A 398 72.28 -56.96 -71.45
C SER A 398 71.19 -55.90 -71.30
N ARG A 399 70.03 -56.17 -71.88
CA ARG A 399 68.80 -55.35 -71.87
C ARG A 399 68.31 -54.94 -70.47
N LEU A 400 68.81 -55.59 -69.41
CA LEU A 400 68.55 -55.23 -68.02
C LEU A 400 69.16 -53.87 -67.64
N ASP A 401 70.35 -53.53 -68.13
CA ASP A 401 71.01 -52.25 -67.83
C ASP A 401 70.23 -51.06 -68.40
N THR A 402 69.59 -51.26 -69.57
CA THR A 402 68.70 -50.28 -70.20
C THR A 402 67.40 -50.11 -69.41
N PHE A 403 66.86 -51.19 -68.85
CA PHE A 403 65.66 -51.15 -68.03
C PHE A 403 65.91 -50.46 -66.67
N LEU A 404 67.01 -50.81 -66.00
CA LEU A 404 67.42 -50.17 -64.75
C LEU A 404 67.55 -48.65 -64.94
N LYS A 405 68.20 -48.21 -66.02
CA LYS A 405 68.36 -46.78 -66.31
C LYS A 405 67.02 -46.05 -66.52
N GLY A 406 66.05 -46.70 -67.17
CA GLY A 406 64.69 -46.16 -67.28
C GLY A 406 63.99 -46.00 -65.92
N VAL A 407 64.14 -46.98 -65.02
CA VAL A 407 63.61 -46.91 -63.65
C VAL A 407 64.30 -45.81 -62.82
N GLU A 408 65.58 -45.55 -63.04
CA GLU A 408 66.28 -44.42 -62.43
C GLU A 408 65.79 -43.06 -62.96
N GLU A 409 65.51 -42.96 -64.26
CA GLU A 409 64.94 -41.77 -64.89
C GLU A 409 63.50 -41.50 -64.41
N GLU A 410 62.67 -42.53 -64.21
CA GLU A 410 61.34 -42.42 -63.59
C GLU A 410 61.41 -41.99 -62.11
N ARG A 411 62.31 -42.58 -61.31
CA ARG A 411 62.58 -42.18 -59.92
C ARG A 411 62.91 -40.69 -59.82
N ASP A 412 63.82 -40.22 -60.68
CA ASP A 412 64.28 -38.84 -60.66
C ASP A 412 63.27 -37.86 -61.28
N PHE A 413 62.37 -38.34 -62.15
CA PHE A 413 61.18 -37.60 -62.58
C PHE A 413 60.21 -37.37 -61.41
N TYR A 414 59.80 -38.42 -60.69
CA TYR A 414 58.89 -38.27 -59.54
C TYR A 414 59.52 -37.46 -58.40
N LYS A 415 60.84 -37.54 -58.19
CA LYS A 415 61.53 -36.67 -57.23
C LYS A 415 61.45 -35.19 -57.63
N LYS A 416 61.74 -34.85 -58.90
CA LYS A 416 61.60 -33.48 -59.40
C LYS A 416 60.15 -32.98 -59.36
N GLU A 417 59.18 -33.86 -59.59
CA GLU A 417 57.76 -33.52 -59.51
C GLU A 417 57.30 -33.28 -58.06
N LEU A 418 57.84 -34.03 -57.09
CA LEU A 418 57.64 -33.76 -55.67
C LEU A 418 58.26 -32.41 -55.26
N GLU A 419 59.49 -32.13 -55.69
CA GLU A 419 60.16 -30.83 -55.48
C GLU A 419 59.37 -29.68 -56.13
N ARG A 420 58.79 -29.90 -57.33
CA ARG A 420 57.90 -28.96 -58.02
C ARG A 420 56.62 -28.70 -57.22
N LEU A 421 55.98 -29.74 -56.69
CA LEU A 421 54.78 -29.62 -55.85
C LEU A 421 55.09 -28.90 -54.53
N GLN A 422 56.25 -29.18 -53.91
CA GLN A 422 56.70 -28.50 -52.69
C GLN A 422 56.98 -27.01 -52.94
N HIS A 423 57.57 -26.66 -54.09
CA HIS A 423 57.69 -25.27 -54.56
C HIS A 423 56.33 -24.61 -54.90
N VAL A 424 55.34 -25.35 -55.39
CA VAL A 424 53.98 -24.82 -55.62
C VAL A 424 53.29 -24.48 -54.29
N ILE A 425 53.49 -25.30 -53.25
CA ILE A 425 52.97 -25.03 -51.90
C ILE A 425 53.65 -23.80 -51.28
N GLN A 426 54.99 -23.70 -51.36
CA GLN A 426 55.71 -22.50 -50.89
C GLN A 426 55.37 -21.23 -51.68
N ARG A 427 54.99 -21.30 -52.96
CA ARG A 427 54.64 -20.13 -53.79
C ARG A 427 53.25 -19.52 -53.54
N ARG A 428 52.48 -20.00 -52.56
CA ARG A 428 51.25 -19.32 -52.09
C ARG A 428 51.36 -18.63 -50.74
N ALA A 429 52.52 -18.68 -50.08
CA ALA A 429 52.84 -17.82 -48.94
C ALA A 429 53.97 -16.85 -49.35
N CYS A 430 53.66 -15.55 -49.38
CA CYS A 430 54.58 -14.43 -49.66
C CYS A 430 55.25 -14.39 -51.05
N SER A 431 54.76 -13.49 -51.92
CA SER A 431 55.57 -12.34 -52.38
C SER A 431 54.77 -11.38 -53.28
N ARG A 432 54.65 -10.11 -52.87
CA ARG A 432 55.08 -8.96 -53.69
C ARG A 432 55.17 -7.64 -52.88
N ASN A 433 56.26 -7.47 -52.14
CA ASN A 433 56.73 -6.13 -51.72
C ASN A 433 57.82 -5.66 -52.70
N TYR A 434 57.65 -4.48 -53.30
CA TYR A 434 58.68 -3.69 -53.99
C TYR A 434 58.25 -2.21 -53.91
N SER A 435 59.11 -1.21 -53.66
CA SER A 435 60.54 -1.27 -53.28
C SER A 435 61.10 0.11 -52.87
N ALA A 436 61.95 0.11 -51.84
CA ALA A 436 63.16 0.96 -51.65
C ALA A 436 63.10 2.51 -51.53
N CYS A 437 64.09 3.00 -50.75
CA CYS A 437 64.73 4.32 -50.74
C CYS A 437 64.06 5.58 -50.12
N GLU A 438 64.55 5.88 -48.91
CA GLU A 438 65.16 7.15 -48.47
C GLU A 438 64.35 8.46 -48.23
N LYS A 439 64.89 9.21 -47.24
CA LYS A 439 64.74 10.66 -46.95
C LYS A 439 63.47 11.14 -46.21
N ILE A 440 63.69 11.32 -44.90
CA ILE A 440 63.07 12.28 -43.96
C ILE A 440 63.24 13.70 -44.59
N PRO A 441 62.27 14.67 -44.58
CA PRO A 441 61.61 15.15 -43.35
C PRO A 441 60.18 15.76 -43.40
N VAL A 442 59.68 16.10 -42.19
CA VAL A 442 58.84 17.30 -41.84
C VAL A 442 57.35 17.36 -42.24
N PHE A 443 56.49 17.49 -41.20
CA PHE A 443 55.14 18.11 -41.13
C PHE A 443 54.04 17.50 -42.06
N LYS A 444 52.80 17.23 -41.62
CA LYS A 444 51.94 18.03 -40.71
C LYS A 444 50.70 17.23 -40.23
N THR A 445 50.14 17.63 -39.08
CA THR A 445 48.74 17.43 -38.63
C THR A 445 48.05 16.06 -38.81
N LEU A 446 47.95 15.33 -37.70
CA LEU A 446 46.85 14.40 -37.41
C LEU A 446 45.82 15.11 -36.53
N GLU A 447 44.52 14.94 -36.79
CA GLU A 447 43.47 15.10 -35.77
C GLU A 447 42.49 13.92 -35.80
N LYS A 448 42.32 13.29 -34.62
CA LYS A 448 41.08 12.84 -33.97
C LYS A 448 40.02 12.11 -34.83
N GLY A 449 39.51 10.94 -34.43
CA GLY A 449 39.69 10.11 -33.23
C GLY A 449 38.88 8.80 -33.36
N ASP A 450 38.90 7.86 -32.43
CA ASP A 450 39.34 7.98 -31.04
C ASP A 450 40.12 6.74 -30.53
N TYR A 451 41.40 6.94 -30.25
CA TYR A 451 42.30 6.02 -29.54
C TYR A 451 43.08 6.76 -28.42
N ASN A 452 42.58 7.92 -27.99
CA ASN A 452 43.40 8.87 -27.21
C ASN A 452 43.68 8.41 -25.78
N SER A 453 42.79 7.63 -25.15
CA SER A 453 42.94 7.15 -23.78
C SER A 453 44.18 6.26 -23.61
N GLU A 454 44.38 5.29 -24.50
CA GLU A 454 45.47 4.32 -24.45
C GLU A 454 46.81 4.97 -24.83
N ILE A 455 46.83 5.83 -25.86
CA ILE A 455 48.02 6.59 -26.24
C ILE A 455 48.46 7.56 -25.13
N HIS A 456 47.52 8.22 -24.44
CA HIS A 456 47.87 9.09 -23.31
C HIS A 456 48.42 8.32 -22.09
N LEU A 457 48.03 7.05 -21.90
CA LEU A 457 48.62 6.20 -20.86
C LEU A 457 50.08 5.86 -21.21
N ILE A 458 50.29 5.27 -22.40
CA ILE A 458 51.63 4.86 -22.89
C ILE A 458 52.58 6.07 -22.99
N THR A 459 52.07 7.25 -23.36
CA THR A 459 52.87 8.50 -23.39
C THR A 459 53.30 8.92 -21.98
N ARG A 460 52.44 8.82 -20.96
CA ARG A 460 52.82 9.10 -19.57
C ARG A 460 53.83 8.10 -19.04
N GLU A 461 53.61 6.80 -19.26
CA GLU A 461 54.52 5.74 -18.83
C GLU A 461 55.91 5.91 -19.46
N ARG A 462 55.97 6.21 -20.77
CA ARG A 462 57.22 6.60 -21.45
C ARG A 462 57.88 7.80 -20.77
N ASP A 463 57.13 8.88 -20.55
CA ASP A 463 57.68 10.13 -20.00
C ASP A 463 58.04 10.04 -18.51
N GLU A 464 57.55 9.02 -17.79
CA GLU A 464 57.97 8.69 -16.42
C GLU A 464 59.19 7.77 -16.39
N LEU A 465 59.27 6.80 -17.30
CA LEU A 465 60.48 5.98 -17.50
C LEU A 465 61.66 6.80 -18.03
N GLN A 466 61.42 7.76 -18.93
CA GLN A 466 62.42 8.72 -19.43
C GLN A 466 62.97 9.58 -18.27
N ARG A 467 62.09 10.17 -17.45
CA ARG A 467 62.49 10.95 -16.25
C ARG A 467 63.16 10.10 -15.16
N MET A 468 62.91 8.79 -15.12
CA MET A 468 63.68 7.86 -14.27
C MET A 468 65.08 7.60 -14.84
N LEU A 469 65.21 7.36 -16.15
CA LEU A 469 66.50 7.17 -16.81
C LEU A 469 67.40 8.40 -16.67
N GLU A 470 66.89 9.60 -16.94
CA GLU A 470 67.62 10.87 -16.76
C GLU A 470 68.13 11.06 -15.32
N ARG A 471 67.40 10.56 -14.32
CA ARG A 471 67.84 10.55 -12.91
C ARG A 471 68.91 9.51 -12.63
N PHE A 472 68.80 8.31 -13.22
CA PHE A 472 69.82 7.26 -13.07
C PHE A 472 71.13 7.61 -13.78
N GLU A 473 71.08 8.18 -14.98
CA GLU A 473 72.25 8.68 -15.70
C GLU A 473 72.97 9.77 -14.88
N LYS A 474 72.24 10.77 -14.39
CA LYS A 474 72.80 11.84 -13.56
C LYS A 474 73.40 11.31 -12.24
N HIS A 475 72.75 10.34 -11.60
CA HIS A 475 73.30 9.70 -10.40
C HIS A 475 74.55 8.87 -10.72
N MET A 476 74.66 8.32 -11.93
CA MET A 476 75.86 7.63 -12.42
C MET A 476 77.03 8.61 -12.65
N GLU A 477 76.75 9.82 -13.16
CA GLU A 477 77.74 10.90 -13.25
C GLU A 477 78.26 11.33 -11.87
N ASP A 478 77.37 11.55 -10.90
CA ASP A 478 77.74 11.89 -9.51
C ASP A 478 78.66 10.81 -8.90
N ILE A 479 78.35 9.53 -9.10
CA ILE A 479 79.18 8.41 -8.62
C ILE A 479 80.55 8.41 -9.31
N GLN A 480 80.63 8.67 -10.63
CA GLN A 480 81.90 8.77 -11.34
C GLN A 480 82.75 9.97 -10.88
N CYS A 481 82.13 11.08 -10.45
CA CYS A 481 82.84 12.20 -9.85
C CYS A 481 83.39 11.87 -8.46
N ASN A 482 82.60 11.20 -7.61
CA ASN A 482 83.04 10.79 -6.27
C ASN A 482 84.21 9.80 -6.29
N VAL A 483 84.21 8.84 -7.23
CA VAL A 483 85.34 7.91 -7.42
C VAL A 483 86.64 8.64 -7.79
N LYS A 484 86.56 9.70 -8.62
CA LYS A 484 87.74 10.50 -9.00
C LYS A 484 88.33 11.26 -7.79
N LEU A 485 87.49 11.81 -6.91
CA LEU A 485 87.93 12.47 -5.67
C LEU A 485 88.64 11.48 -4.72
N LEU A 486 87.99 10.35 -4.39
CA LEU A 486 88.56 9.34 -3.48
C LEU A 486 89.88 8.75 -4.00
N THR A 487 90.03 8.65 -5.33
CA THR A 487 91.30 8.23 -5.96
C THR A 487 92.43 9.22 -5.66
N ALA A 488 92.17 10.53 -5.74
CA ALA A 488 93.17 11.57 -5.46
C ALA A 488 93.53 11.67 -3.97
N GLU A 489 92.57 11.43 -3.06
CA GLU A 489 92.83 11.42 -1.61
C GLU A 489 93.73 10.26 -1.18
N ARG A 490 93.50 9.05 -1.72
CA ARG A 490 94.37 7.87 -1.53
C ARG A 490 95.81 8.19 -1.91
N ASP A 491 96.03 8.75 -3.10
CA ASP A 491 97.38 8.97 -3.63
C ASP A 491 98.14 10.04 -2.85
N LYS A 492 97.43 11.05 -2.32
CA LYS A 492 98.01 12.05 -1.41
C LYS A 492 98.46 11.45 -0.07
N LEU A 493 97.68 10.54 0.51
CA LEU A 493 98.03 9.90 1.78
C LEU A 493 99.26 8.99 1.66
N ASN A 494 99.42 8.34 0.49
CA ASN A 494 100.50 7.40 0.23
C ASN A 494 101.88 8.06 0.10
N VAL A 495 101.94 9.37 -0.21
CA VAL A 495 103.21 10.14 -0.20
C VAL A 495 103.69 10.37 1.24
N LEU A 496 102.80 10.91 2.09
CA LEU A 496 103.11 11.28 3.48
C LEU A 496 103.60 10.09 4.34
N TYR A 497 103.17 8.86 4.01
CA TYR A 497 103.63 7.66 4.71
C TYR A 497 105.12 7.39 4.49
N ASN A 498 105.65 7.63 3.28
CA ASN A 498 107.04 7.32 2.94
C ASN A 498 108.01 8.32 3.59
N GLU A 499 107.65 9.60 3.61
CA GLU A 499 108.47 10.69 4.19
C GLU A 499 108.78 10.44 5.68
N ALA A 500 107.79 9.99 6.45
CA ALA A 500 107.94 9.73 7.88
C ALA A 500 108.83 8.52 8.23
N GLN A 501 109.10 7.61 7.28
CA GLN A 501 109.87 6.39 7.53
C GLN A 501 111.38 6.58 7.34
N GLU A 502 111.84 7.64 6.66
CA GLU A 502 113.26 7.93 6.49
C GLU A 502 113.88 8.59 7.74
N GLU A 503 113.20 9.56 8.37
CA GLU A 503 113.72 10.32 9.53
C GLU A 503 114.10 9.44 10.73
N LEU A 504 113.32 8.38 11.00
CA LEU A 504 113.55 7.45 12.11
C LEU A 504 114.86 6.65 12.02
N SER A 505 115.50 6.62 10.84
CA SER A 505 116.78 5.91 10.63
C SER A 505 118.00 6.67 11.16
N ALA A 506 117.94 8.01 11.28
CA ALA A 506 119.11 8.85 11.53
C ALA A 506 119.55 8.94 13.01
N LEU A 507 118.65 8.70 13.96
CA LEU A 507 118.83 9.09 15.38
C LEU A 507 119.39 7.99 16.30
N ARG A 508 120.32 7.14 15.83
CA ARG A 508 120.79 5.94 16.58
C ARG A 508 122.31 5.71 16.68
N GLN A 509 123.15 6.75 16.54
CA GLN A 509 124.60 6.66 16.81
C GLN A 509 125.16 7.94 17.45
N GLU A 510 125.52 7.94 18.75
CA GLU A 510 126.67 8.71 19.30
C GLU A 510 126.95 8.52 20.82
N SER A 511 128.17 8.92 21.23
CA SER A 511 128.63 9.33 22.59
C SER A 511 129.26 8.31 23.58
N THR A 512 130.52 8.59 24.01
CA THR A 512 131.27 7.93 25.12
C THR A 512 132.41 8.83 25.69
N GLN A 513 132.85 8.58 26.95
CA GLN A 513 134.09 9.09 27.65
C GLN A 513 134.14 10.59 28.06
N THR A 514 134.88 11.09 29.08
CA THR A 514 136.36 11.02 29.39
C THR A 514 136.71 11.49 30.85
N THR A 515 137.99 11.42 31.29
CA THR A 515 138.58 11.76 32.63
C THR A 515 139.98 12.45 32.50
N VAL A 516 140.84 12.85 33.49
CA VAL A 516 141.09 12.66 34.96
C VAL A 516 141.94 13.84 35.55
N SER A 517 142.06 14.03 36.88
CA SER A 517 143.28 14.62 37.55
C SER A 517 143.37 14.33 39.09
N HIS A 518 144.50 14.67 39.76
CA HIS A 518 145.02 13.95 40.96
C HIS A 518 145.59 14.84 42.13
N ASN A 519 145.96 14.19 43.24
CA ASN A 519 146.82 14.66 44.37
C ASN A 519 146.24 15.34 45.65
N THR A 520 144.94 15.27 45.94
CA THR A 520 144.40 15.54 47.32
C THR A 520 144.57 14.36 48.31
N VAL A 521 145.49 13.43 48.03
CA VAL A 521 145.36 12.02 48.45
C VAL A 521 145.78 11.72 49.89
N SER A 522 146.87 12.32 50.40
CA SER A 522 147.52 11.84 51.64
C SER A 522 146.80 12.20 52.95
N LEU A 523 146.01 13.29 53.00
CA LEU A 523 145.31 13.70 54.24
C LEU A 523 144.03 12.90 54.49
N MET A 524 143.33 12.46 53.44
CA MET A 524 142.08 11.69 53.57
C MET A 524 142.27 10.30 54.21
N GLU A 525 143.50 9.75 54.21
CA GLU A 525 143.72 8.34 54.56
C GLU A 525 143.39 7.98 56.01
N LYS A 526 143.39 8.96 56.93
CA LYS A 526 142.99 8.75 58.34
C LYS A 526 141.50 8.96 58.60
N GLU A 527 140.83 9.86 57.88
CA GLU A 527 139.37 10.00 57.96
C GLU A 527 138.66 8.79 57.33
N LYS A 528 139.23 8.27 56.23
CA LYS A 528 138.82 7.05 55.52
C LYS A 528 138.62 5.85 56.45
N GLU A 529 139.50 5.64 57.43
CA GLU A 529 139.45 4.41 58.26
C GLU A 529 138.30 4.43 59.28
N LEU A 530 137.98 5.59 59.86
CA LEU A 530 136.75 5.78 60.65
C LEU A 530 135.51 5.68 59.77
N ALA A 531 135.47 6.37 58.62
CA ALA A 531 134.34 6.34 57.69
C ALA A 531 134.02 4.93 57.19
N LEU A 532 135.02 4.08 56.97
CA LEU A 532 134.85 2.67 56.58
C LEU A 532 134.16 1.81 57.64
N SER A 533 134.17 2.21 58.92
CA SER A 533 133.48 1.48 59.99
C SER A 533 131.96 1.70 59.94
N ASP A 534 131.50 2.96 59.90
CA ASP A 534 130.09 3.30 59.73
C ASP A 534 129.55 2.87 58.35
N LEU A 535 130.37 2.92 57.29
CA LEU A 535 129.96 2.43 55.97
C LEU A 535 129.51 0.95 56.01
N ARG A 536 130.16 0.10 56.81
CA ARG A 536 129.76 -1.32 56.98
C ARG A 536 128.41 -1.47 57.65
N ARG A 537 128.13 -0.65 58.68
CA ARG A 537 126.83 -0.62 59.37
C ARG A 537 125.72 -0.14 58.44
N ILE A 538 125.95 0.96 57.72
CA ILE A 538 125.03 1.52 56.72
C ILE A 538 124.80 0.52 55.57
N MET A 539 125.81 -0.26 55.16
CA MET A 539 125.61 -1.34 54.17
C MET A 539 124.70 -2.45 54.71
N ALA A 540 124.87 -2.91 55.94
CA ALA A 540 123.98 -3.93 56.53
C ALA A 540 122.53 -3.44 56.63
N GLU A 541 122.32 -2.21 57.09
CA GLU A 541 121.00 -1.56 57.14
C GLU A 541 120.39 -1.38 55.73
N LYS A 542 121.21 -0.99 54.74
CA LYS A 542 120.82 -0.83 53.33
C LYS A 542 120.40 -2.15 52.65
N GLU A 543 121.13 -3.24 52.86
CA GLU A 543 120.76 -4.53 52.28
C GLU A 543 119.52 -5.12 52.98
N ALA A 544 119.34 -4.91 54.28
CA ALA A 544 118.10 -5.26 54.99
C ALA A 544 116.89 -4.43 54.51
N LEU A 545 117.08 -3.15 54.19
CA LEU A 545 116.05 -2.30 53.58
C LEU A 545 115.75 -2.69 52.13
N LYS A 546 116.75 -3.10 51.34
CA LYS A 546 116.56 -3.66 49.99
C LYS A 546 115.71 -4.93 50.01
N GLU A 547 116.01 -5.90 50.85
CA GLU A 547 115.22 -7.14 50.89
C GLU A 547 113.79 -6.90 51.38
N LYS A 548 113.58 -5.95 52.32
CA LYS A 548 112.22 -5.47 52.65
C LYS A 548 111.52 -4.79 51.48
N LEU A 549 112.21 -3.90 50.74
CA LEU A 549 111.65 -3.23 49.56
C LEU A 549 111.30 -4.22 48.46
N LYS A 550 112.18 -5.19 48.20
CA LYS A 550 112.01 -6.27 47.23
C LYS A 550 110.83 -7.17 47.61
N HIS A 551 110.73 -7.60 48.87
CA HIS A 551 109.58 -8.40 49.32
C HIS A 551 108.26 -7.61 49.20
N LEU A 552 108.25 -6.31 49.53
CA LEU A 552 107.08 -5.45 49.33
C LEU A 552 106.76 -5.25 47.84
N GLN A 553 107.76 -5.17 46.96
CA GLN A 553 107.57 -5.14 45.50
C GLN A 553 107.03 -6.47 44.97
N GLU A 554 107.56 -7.61 45.41
CA GLU A 554 107.08 -8.96 45.05
C GLU A 554 105.62 -9.16 45.50
N MET A 555 105.28 -8.79 46.74
CA MET A 555 103.89 -8.79 47.22
C MET A 555 102.99 -7.82 46.43
N SER A 556 103.50 -6.64 46.07
CA SER A 556 102.74 -5.66 45.26
C SER A 556 102.52 -6.15 43.82
N ILE A 557 103.50 -6.81 43.22
CA ILE A 557 103.41 -7.39 41.87
C ILE A 557 102.47 -8.60 41.87
N PHE A 558 102.55 -9.47 42.89
CA PHE A 558 101.62 -10.58 43.04
C PHE A 558 100.17 -10.09 43.24
N GLY A 559 99.97 -9.12 44.15
CA GLY A 559 98.66 -8.50 44.38
C GLY A 559 98.11 -7.79 43.14
N LYS A 560 98.95 -7.13 42.34
CA LYS A 560 98.57 -6.58 41.03
C LYS A 560 98.18 -7.66 40.04
N SER A 561 98.96 -8.74 39.92
CA SER A 561 98.66 -9.82 38.97
C SER A 561 97.35 -10.55 39.31
N GLU A 562 97.06 -10.76 40.60
CA GLU A 562 95.75 -11.30 41.00
C GLU A 562 94.61 -10.31 40.72
N LEU A 563 94.80 -9.00 41.00
CA LEU A 563 93.82 -7.98 40.64
C LEU A 563 93.59 -7.91 39.12
N GLU A 564 94.64 -7.92 38.31
CA GLU A 564 94.58 -7.94 36.84
C GLU A 564 93.79 -9.15 36.34
N LYS A 565 94.06 -10.36 36.84
CA LYS A 565 93.26 -11.57 36.52
C LYS A 565 91.79 -11.42 36.90
N THR A 566 91.48 -10.84 38.07
CA THR A 566 90.08 -10.61 38.46
C THR A 566 89.42 -9.55 37.57
N ILE A 567 90.15 -8.52 37.12
CA ILE A 567 89.66 -7.49 36.22
C ILE A 567 89.41 -8.09 34.81
N GLU A 568 90.32 -8.90 34.29
CA GLU A 568 90.11 -9.63 33.02
C GLU A 568 88.91 -10.57 33.10
N HIS A 569 88.79 -11.35 34.18
CA HIS A 569 87.64 -12.25 34.38
C HIS A 569 86.32 -11.47 34.45
N LEU A 570 86.25 -10.39 35.25
CA LEU A 570 85.07 -9.53 35.35
C LEU A 570 84.78 -8.79 34.03
N THR A 571 85.79 -8.47 33.22
CA THR A 571 85.62 -7.86 31.90
C THR A 571 85.04 -8.87 30.90
N CYS A 572 85.52 -10.12 30.90
CA CYS A 572 84.95 -11.21 30.11
C CYS A 572 83.50 -11.52 30.50
N VAL A 573 83.20 -11.57 31.81
CA VAL A 573 81.83 -11.78 32.31
C VAL A 573 80.92 -10.60 31.95
N ASN A 574 81.37 -9.35 32.09
CA ASN A 574 80.61 -8.18 31.62
C ASN A 574 80.36 -8.23 30.11
N HIS A 575 81.34 -8.62 29.30
CA HIS A 575 81.16 -8.73 27.85
C HIS A 575 80.15 -9.83 27.48
N GLN A 576 80.19 -10.99 28.16
CA GLN A 576 79.19 -12.05 28.01
C GLN A 576 77.78 -11.54 28.37
N LEU A 577 77.62 -10.88 29.52
CA LEU A 577 76.35 -10.30 29.95
C LEU A 577 75.84 -9.18 29.02
N GLU A 578 76.74 -8.35 28.46
CA GLU A 578 76.38 -7.31 27.50
C GLU A 578 75.95 -7.91 26.15
N ASN A 579 76.56 -9.02 25.73
CA ASN A 579 76.15 -9.78 24.54
C ASN A 579 74.79 -10.46 24.75
N GLU A 580 74.57 -11.15 25.88
CA GLU A 580 73.26 -11.73 26.24
C GLU A 580 72.16 -10.66 26.30
N LYS A 581 72.46 -9.51 26.91
CA LYS A 581 71.60 -8.32 26.97
C LYS A 581 71.30 -7.74 25.59
N CYS A 582 72.25 -7.76 24.65
CA CYS A 582 72.02 -7.39 23.25
C CYS A 582 71.15 -8.43 22.51
N GLU A 583 71.42 -9.73 22.67
CA GLU A 583 70.58 -10.79 22.10
C GLU A 583 69.14 -10.73 22.62
N LEU A 584 68.96 -10.54 23.93
CA LEU A 584 67.64 -10.42 24.55
C LEU A 584 66.90 -9.18 24.06
N LYS A 585 67.58 -8.03 23.88
CA LYS A 585 66.99 -6.84 23.23
C LYS A 585 66.51 -7.15 21.80
N SER A 586 67.33 -7.83 20.99
CA SER A 586 66.96 -8.20 19.62
C SER A 586 65.80 -9.20 19.57
N LYS A 587 65.79 -10.19 20.47
CA LYS A 587 64.67 -11.15 20.64
C LYS A 587 63.39 -10.42 21.06
N ILE A 588 63.48 -9.47 22.00
CA ILE A 588 62.36 -8.62 22.43
C ILE A 588 61.86 -7.70 21.29
N LEU A 589 62.74 -7.17 20.44
CA LEU A 589 62.35 -6.35 19.29
C LEU A 589 61.54 -7.19 18.29
N ILE A 590 62.05 -8.36 17.88
CA ILE A 590 61.36 -9.28 16.98
C ILE A 590 60.03 -9.76 17.59
N MET A 591 59.98 -10.01 18.90
CA MET A 591 58.73 -10.35 19.59
C MET A 591 57.74 -9.18 19.59
N LYS A 592 58.19 -7.92 19.76
CA LYS A 592 57.32 -6.74 19.64
C LYS A 592 56.79 -6.54 18.22
N GLU A 593 57.64 -6.64 17.21
CA GLU A 593 57.25 -6.51 15.80
C GLU A 593 56.27 -7.61 15.37
N THR A 594 56.51 -8.86 15.81
CA THR A 594 55.58 -9.97 15.55
C THR A 594 54.26 -9.80 16.29
N ILE A 595 54.27 -9.39 17.56
CA ILE A 595 53.04 -9.02 18.31
C ILE A 595 52.29 -7.90 17.61
N GLU A 596 52.95 -6.80 17.21
CA GLU A 596 52.30 -5.69 16.52
C GLU A 596 51.74 -6.12 15.16
N SER A 597 52.43 -7.01 14.43
CA SER A 597 51.92 -7.60 13.18
C SER A 597 50.69 -8.48 13.42
N LEU A 598 50.64 -9.22 14.53
CA LEU A 598 49.52 -10.07 14.92
C LEU A 598 48.35 -9.23 15.44
N GLU A 599 48.60 -8.16 16.18
CA GLU A 599 47.58 -7.18 16.57
C GLU A 599 46.98 -6.48 15.34
N LYS A 600 47.81 -6.03 14.38
CA LYS A 600 47.33 -5.43 13.12
C LYS A 600 46.48 -6.42 12.33
N LYS A 601 46.90 -7.69 12.23
CA LYS A 601 46.11 -8.77 11.61
C LYS A 601 44.81 -9.03 12.38
N ALA A 602 44.83 -9.11 13.71
CA ALA A 602 43.65 -9.33 14.54
C ALA A 602 42.66 -8.16 14.46
N LYS A 603 43.13 -6.91 14.45
CA LYS A 603 42.31 -5.70 14.26
C LYS A 603 41.66 -5.69 12.87
N LEU A 604 42.42 -6.00 11.81
CA LEU A 604 41.89 -6.16 10.45
C LEU A 604 40.88 -7.32 10.34
N GLN A 605 41.12 -8.44 11.03
CA GLN A 605 40.22 -9.59 11.02
C GLN A 605 38.94 -9.31 11.81
N ALA A 606 39.02 -8.63 12.95
CA ALA A 606 37.87 -8.16 13.71
C ALA A 606 37.05 -7.13 12.91
N GLN A 607 37.69 -6.19 12.21
CA GLN A 607 37.02 -5.25 11.31
C GLN A 607 36.32 -5.99 10.17
N LYS A 608 36.97 -6.96 9.52
CA LYS A 608 36.34 -7.79 8.47
C LYS A 608 35.15 -8.60 9.00
N LEU A 609 35.25 -9.18 10.20
CA LEU A 609 34.14 -9.89 10.85
C LEU A 609 32.99 -8.93 11.20
N SER A 610 33.28 -7.69 11.59
CA SER A 610 32.28 -6.65 11.81
C SER A 610 31.55 -6.26 10.52
N CYS A 611 32.28 -6.03 9.41
CA CYS A 611 31.67 -5.78 8.11
C CYS A 611 30.80 -6.97 7.67
N VAL A 612 31.33 -8.20 7.70
CA VAL A 612 30.58 -9.41 7.32
C VAL A 612 29.36 -9.64 8.22
N ALA A 613 29.41 -9.27 9.51
CA ALA A 613 28.23 -9.30 10.39
C ALA A 613 27.18 -8.25 9.99
N GLY A 614 27.63 -7.05 9.59
CA GLY A 614 26.80 -6.02 8.96
C GLY A 614 26.13 -6.52 7.68
N ASP A 615 26.92 -6.99 6.72
CA ASP A 615 26.45 -7.57 5.45
C ASP A 615 25.47 -8.72 5.68
N THR A 616 25.77 -9.62 6.63
CA THR A 616 24.88 -10.73 7.02
C THR A 616 23.57 -10.24 7.65
N SER A 617 23.58 -9.14 8.39
CA SER A 617 22.36 -8.54 8.96
C SER A 617 21.52 -7.84 7.89
N HIS A 618 22.17 -7.18 6.93
CA HIS A 618 21.52 -6.57 5.77
C HIS A 618 20.86 -7.64 4.89
N GLN A 619 21.61 -8.70 4.54
CA GLN A 619 21.08 -9.87 3.81
C GLN A 619 19.94 -10.57 4.57
N LYS A 620 19.97 -10.63 5.91
CA LYS A 620 18.86 -11.15 6.71
C LYS A 620 17.62 -10.27 6.64
N ALA A 621 17.78 -8.94 6.64
CA ALA A 621 16.68 -7.99 6.48
C ALA A 621 16.11 -8.04 5.06
N GLU A 622 16.96 -8.15 4.03
CA GLU A 622 16.58 -8.33 2.63
C GLU A 622 15.81 -9.65 2.43
N VAL A 623 16.33 -10.78 2.94
CA VAL A 623 15.64 -12.07 2.92
C VAL A 623 14.32 -12.05 3.71
N HIS A 624 14.21 -11.25 4.78
CA HIS A 624 12.94 -11.05 5.48
C HIS A 624 11.94 -10.22 4.65
N SER A 625 12.41 -9.17 3.98
CA SER A 625 11.59 -8.35 3.07
C SER A 625 11.10 -9.17 1.88
N LEU A 626 12.00 -9.92 1.23
CA LEU A 626 11.68 -10.85 0.15
C LEU A 626 10.74 -11.97 0.61
N ARG A 627 10.86 -12.46 1.86
CA ARG A 627 9.90 -13.43 2.40
C ARG A 627 8.51 -12.83 2.55
N LEU A 628 8.37 -11.64 3.13
CA LEU A 628 7.08 -10.95 3.26
C LEU A 628 6.44 -10.67 1.88
N ALA A 629 7.24 -10.20 0.92
CA ALA A 629 6.79 -10.00 -0.45
C ALA A 629 6.34 -11.32 -1.11
N ASN A 630 7.06 -12.42 -0.88
CA ASN A 630 6.70 -13.74 -1.40
C ASN A 630 5.46 -14.33 -0.70
N GLU A 631 5.25 -14.05 0.59
CA GLU A 631 4.03 -14.41 1.35
C GLU A 631 2.81 -13.61 0.84
N GLN A 632 2.98 -12.33 0.52
CA GLN A 632 1.93 -11.53 -0.14
C GLN A 632 1.64 -12.00 -1.56
N LEU A 633 2.67 -12.36 -2.34
CA LEU A 633 2.49 -12.93 -3.68
C LEU A 633 1.78 -14.29 -3.61
N GLN A 634 2.16 -15.15 -2.66
CA GLN A 634 1.51 -16.43 -2.36
C GLN A 634 0.01 -16.24 -2.05
N GLN A 635 -0.34 -15.29 -1.16
CA GLN A 635 -1.75 -14.96 -0.87
C GLN A 635 -2.49 -14.45 -2.10
N SER A 636 -1.89 -13.53 -2.88
CA SER A 636 -2.52 -13.01 -4.10
C SER A 636 -2.71 -14.08 -5.19
N LEU A 637 -1.84 -15.09 -5.22
CA LEU A 637 -1.94 -16.25 -6.09
C LEU A 637 -3.05 -17.19 -5.63
N GLU A 638 -3.17 -17.44 -4.32
CA GLU A 638 -4.24 -18.25 -3.72
C GLU A 638 -5.61 -17.59 -3.92
N ASP A 639 -5.73 -16.27 -3.74
CA ASP A 639 -6.94 -15.49 -4.08
C ASP A 639 -7.29 -15.59 -5.58
N CYS A 640 -6.29 -15.48 -6.47
CA CYS A 640 -6.50 -15.63 -7.90
C CYS A 640 -6.91 -17.06 -8.28
N GLN A 641 -6.35 -18.09 -7.65
CA GLN A 641 -6.75 -19.49 -7.83
C GLN A 641 -8.16 -19.75 -7.30
N HIS A 642 -8.53 -19.19 -6.14
CA HIS A 642 -9.88 -19.29 -5.60
C HIS A 642 -10.90 -18.61 -6.54
N ARG A 643 -10.61 -17.38 -6.99
CA ARG A 643 -11.45 -16.66 -7.96
C ARG A 643 -11.56 -17.38 -9.31
N LEU A 644 -10.49 -18.02 -9.80
CA LEU A 644 -10.53 -18.88 -10.99
C LEU A 644 -11.35 -20.15 -10.77
N SER A 645 -11.31 -20.73 -9.57
CA SER A 645 -12.12 -21.89 -9.19
C SER A 645 -13.61 -21.54 -9.18
N LEU A 646 -13.99 -20.41 -8.57
CA LEU A 646 -15.37 -19.88 -8.61
C LEU A 646 -15.81 -19.61 -10.05
N LYS A 647 -14.98 -18.97 -10.87
CA LYS A 647 -15.32 -18.73 -12.29
C LYS A 647 -15.40 -20.01 -13.12
N ARG A 648 -14.65 -21.07 -12.78
CA ARG A 648 -14.82 -22.41 -13.36
C ARG A 648 -16.19 -22.99 -12.97
N THR A 649 -16.58 -22.98 -11.69
CA THR A 649 -17.87 -23.54 -11.27
C THR A 649 -19.07 -22.75 -11.82
N GLU A 650 -18.95 -21.43 -11.96
CA GLU A 650 -19.92 -20.61 -12.70
C GLU A 650 -20.05 -21.06 -14.16
N VAL A 651 -18.94 -21.22 -14.88
CA VAL A 651 -18.92 -21.68 -16.28
C VAL A 651 -19.46 -23.09 -16.43
N GLU A 652 -19.11 -24.02 -15.54
CA GLU A 652 -19.65 -25.39 -15.51
C GLU A 652 -21.18 -25.38 -15.27
N SER A 653 -21.67 -24.50 -14.39
CA SER A 653 -23.12 -24.34 -14.17
C SER A 653 -23.83 -23.74 -15.40
N ALA A 654 -23.20 -22.78 -16.09
CA ALA A 654 -23.72 -22.20 -17.31
C ALA A 654 -23.73 -23.20 -18.47
N GLN A 655 -22.68 -24.03 -18.62
CA GLN A 655 -22.63 -25.11 -19.59
C GLN A 655 -23.72 -26.18 -19.33
N ALA A 656 -23.99 -26.51 -18.08
CA ALA A 656 -25.11 -27.38 -17.72
C ALA A 656 -26.48 -26.78 -18.11
N GLN A 657 -26.68 -25.47 -17.88
CA GLN A 657 -27.89 -24.76 -18.31
C GLN A 657 -28.02 -24.70 -19.84
N VAL A 658 -26.94 -24.40 -20.57
CA VAL A 658 -26.90 -24.41 -22.04
C VAL A 658 -27.29 -25.79 -22.57
N LYS A 659 -26.73 -26.87 -22.03
CA LYS A 659 -27.11 -28.24 -22.45
C LYS A 659 -28.59 -28.54 -22.20
N ILE A 660 -29.16 -28.11 -21.07
CA ILE A 660 -30.59 -28.27 -20.78
C ILE A 660 -31.45 -27.46 -21.78
N LEU A 661 -30.98 -26.30 -22.23
CA LEU A 661 -31.65 -25.50 -23.27
C LEU A 661 -31.51 -26.14 -24.66
N GLU A 662 -30.34 -26.67 -25.03
CA GLU A 662 -30.12 -27.43 -26.27
C GLU A 662 -31.03 -28.67 -26.32
N GLU A 663 -31.14 -29.43 -25.23
CA GLU A 663 -32.06 -30.56 -25.12
C GLU A 663 -33.54 -30.14 -25.25
N LYS A 664 -33.93 -28.96 -24.73
CA LYS A 664 -35.27 -28.40 -24.90
C LYS A 664 -35.51 -27.96 -26.35
N ILE A 665 -34.54 -27.32 -26.98
CA ILE A 665 -34.59 -26.91 -28.40
C ILE A 665 -34.73 -28.15 -29.29
N GLY A 666 -33.97 -29.22 -29.05
CA GLY A 666 -34.11 -30.49 -29.76
C GLY A 666 -35.50 -31.12 -29.60
N LYS A 667 -36.05 -31.12 -28.38
CA LYS A 667 -37.41 -31.62 -28.10
C LYS A 667 -38.50 -30.77 -28.79
N LEU A 668 -38.33 -29.45 -28.85
CA LEU A 668 -39.22 -28.54 -29.57
C LEU A 668 -39.09 -28.70 -31.10
N HIS A 669 -37.88 -28.88 -31.61
CA HIS A 669 -37.65 -29.12 -33.03
C HIS A 669 -38.29 -30.42 -33.51
N LEU A 670 -38.20 -31.51 -32.72
CA LEU A 670 -38.88 -32.77 -33.01
C LEU A 670 -40.41 -32.64 -33.04
N LYS A 671 -41.01 -31.86 -32.12
CA LYS A 671 -42.45 -31.52 -32.17
C LYS A 671 -42.79 -30.69 -33.42
N MET A 672 -41.95 -29.72 -33.78
CA MET A 672 -42.15 -28.89 -34.97
C MET A 672 -42.06 -29.70 -36.26
N THR A 673 -41.17 -30.69 -36.34
CA THR A 673 -41.10 -31.60 -37.50
C THR A 673 -42.33 -32.50 -37.59
N SER A 674 -42.79 -33.11 -36.49
CA SER A 674 -43.99 -33.97 -36.55
C SER A 674 -45.25 -33.18 -36.90
N GLN A 675 -45.44 -31.99 -36.32
CA GLN A 675 -46.56 -31.10 -36.68
C GLN A 675 -46.49 -30.62 -38.14
N ASN A 676 -45.29 -30.43 -38.70
CA ASN A 676 -45.13 -30.08 -40.11
C ASN A 676 -45.41 -31.28 -41.04
N GLU A 677 -45.08 -32.50 -40.63
CA GLU A 677 -45.45 -33.74 -41.33
C GLU A 677 -46.96 -33.97 -41.29
N GLU A 678 -47.60 -33.81 -40.14
CA GLU A 678 -49.06 -33.82 -39.96
C GLU A 678 -49.74 -32.77 -40.85
N ALA A 679 -49.25 -31.52 -40.84
CA ALA A 679 -49.76 -30.44 -41.69
C ALA A 679 -49.55 -30.71 -43.19
N HIS A 680 -48.45 -31.36 -43.57
CA HIS A 680 -48.22 -31.81 -44.95
C HIS A 680 -49.19 -32.93 -45.36
N MET A 681 -49.48 -33.87 -44.46
CA MET A 681 -50.48 -34.92 -44.67
C MET A 681 -51.89 -34.35 -44.77
N MET A 682 -52.28 -33.40 -43.90
CA MET A 682 -53.55 -32.68 -44.00
C MET A 682 -53.68 -31.92 -45.34
N LYS A 683 -52.64 -31.17 -45.76
CA LYS A 683 -52.61 -30.51 -47.08
C LYS A 683 -52.76 -31.50 -48.24
N LYS A 684 -52.17 -32.70 -48.14
CA LYS A 684 -52.31 -33.76 -49.14
C LYS A 684 -53.74 -34.30 -49.18
N THR A 685 -54.40 -34.49 -48.03
CA THR A 685 -55.80 -34.93 -47.94
C THR A 685 -56.77 -33.87 -48.49
N ILE A 686 -56.58 -32.60 -48.15
CA ILE A 686 -57.33 -31.46 -48.72
C ILE A 686 -57.18 -31.46 -50.26
N GLY A 687 -55.95 -31.57 -50.76
CA GLY A 687 -55.65 -31.70 -52.20
C GLY A 687 -56.08 -33.02 -52.87
N VAL A 688 -56.77 -33.91 -52.15
CA VAL A 688 -57.55 -35.03 -52.72
C VAL A 688 -59.04 -34.66 -52.71
N ILE A 689 -59.56 -34.16 -51.59
CA ILE A 689 -60.95 -33.71 -51.44
C ILE A 689 -61.31 -32.63 -52.46
N ASP A 690 -60.42 -31.66 -52.72
CA ASP A 690 -60.63 -30.63 -53.76
C ASP A 690 -60.79 -31.26 -55.16
N LYS A 691 -60.01 -32.31 -55.48
CA LYS A 691 -60.13 -33.01 -56.77
C LYS A 691 -61.39 -33.84 -56.86
N GLU A 692 -61.80 -34.49 -55.76
CA GLU A 692 -63.07 -35.23 -55.71
C GLU A 692 -64.26 -34.28 -55.86
N LYS A 693 -64.20 -33.10 -55.23
CA LYS A 693 -65.15 -32.01 -55.42
C LYS A 693 -65.18 -31.51 -56.87
N ASP A 694 -64.03 -31.25 -57.49
CA ASP A 694 -63.97 -30.79 -58.88
C ASP A 694 -64.57 -31.84 -59.85
N ILE A 695 -64.23 -33.12 -59.67
CA ILE A 695 -64.82 -34.24 -60.45
C ILE A 695 -66.34 -34.37 -60.22
N LEU A 696 -66.80 -34.18 -58.98
CA LEU A 696 -68.23 -34.18 -58.67
C LEU A 696 -68.95 -32.96 -59.29
N GLN A 697 -68.31 -31.80 -59.33
CA GLN A 697 -68.82 -30.59 -59.97
C GLN A 697 -68.95 -30.80 -61.49
N GLU A 698 -67.89 -31.26 -62.18
CA GLU A 698 -67.93 -31.64 -63.60
C GLU A 698 -69.06 -32.66 -63.87
N THR A 699 -69.24 -33.65 -62.98
CA THR A 699 -70.30 -34.66 -63.09
C THR A 699 -71.71 -34.08 -62.90
N VAL A 700 -71.87 -33.05 -62.06
CA VAL A 700 -73.14 -32.33 -61.85
C VAL A 700 -73.44 -31.42 -63.04
N ASP A 701 -72.44 -30.72 -63.57
CA ASP A 701 -72.60 -29.83 -64.72
C ASP A 701 -72.91 -30.63 -65.99
N GLU A 702 -72.20 -31.74 -66.25
CA GLU A 702 -72.53 -32.70 -67.32
C GLU A 702 -73.99 -33.20 -67.22
N LYS A 703 -74.46 -33.52 -66.00
CA LYS A 703 -75.84 -33.97 -65.78
C LYS A 703 -76.84 -32.85 -66.00
N THR A 704 -76.50 -31.62 -65.61
CA THR A 704 -77.34 -30.43 -65.78
C THR A 704 -77.49 -30.09 -67.27
N GLU A 705 -76.41 -30.14 -68.06
CA GLU A 705 -76.48 -30.01 -69.52
C GLU A 705 -77.33 -31.13 -70.14
N LYS A 706 -77.14 -32.40 -69.73
CA LYS A 706 -77.94 -33.53 -70.25
C LYS A 706 -79.42 -33.38 -69.92
N ILE A 707 -79.76 -32.90 -68.71
CA ILE A 707 -81.13 -32.60 -68.28
C ILE A 707 -81.72 -31.45 -69.11
N ALA A 708 -80.96 -30.37 -69.36
CA ALA A 708 -81.42 -29.24 -70.18
C ALA A 708 -81.68 -29.66 -71.64
N ASN A 709 -80.74 -30.40 -72.25
CA ASN A 709 -80.91 -30.96 -73.59
C ASN A 709 -82.14 -31.88 -73.67
N LEU A 710 -82.35 -32.74 -72.67
CA LEU A 710 -83.54 -33.61 -72.61
C LEU A 710 -84.84 -32.82 -72.43
N HIS A 711 -84.84 -31.72 -71.67
CA HIS A 711 -85.99 -30.81 -71.57
C HIS A 711 -86.30 -30.10 -72.88
N GLU A 712 -85.29 -29.63 -73.63
CA GLU A 712 -85.52 -29.02 -74.95
C GLU A 712 -86.08 -30.05 -75.95
N ILE A 713 -85.53 -31.28 -75.94
CA ILE A 713 -86.05 -32.39 -76.75
C ILE A 713 -87.50 -32.71 -76.34
N LEU A 714 -87.82 -32.79 -75.04
CA LEU A 714 -89.18 -32.99 -74.55
C LEU A 714 -90.11 -31.87 -75.02
N ALA A 715 -89.79 -30.60 -74.77
CA ALA A 715 -90.62 -29.46 -75.18
C ALA A 715 -90.83 -29.40 -76.71
N ASN A 716 -89.83 -29.81 -77.51
CA ASN A 716 -89.97 -29.89 -78.97
C ASN A 716 -90.79 -31.12 -79.41
N LYS A 717 -90.72 -32.24 -78.69
CA LYS A 717 -91.63 -33.38 -78.88
C LYS A 717 -93.06 -33.06 -78.43
N GLU A 718 -93.26 -32.30 -77.36
CA GLU A 718 -94.57 -31.84 -76.91
C GLU A 718 -95.23 -30.91 -77.93
N LYS A 719 -94.49 -29.96 -78.51
CA LYS A 719 -94.98 -29.12 -79.63
C LYS A 719 -95.37 -29.96 -80.87
N ALA A 720 -94.58 -30.99 -81.19
CA ALA A 720 -94.95 -31.93 -82.26
C ALA A 720 -96.19 -32.75 -81.88
N ILE A 721 -96.31 -33.17 -80.62
CA ILE A 721 -97.46 -33.91 -80.09
C ILE A 721 -98.72 -33.04 -80.03
N THR A 722 -98.65 -31.72 -79.76
CA THR A 722 -99.85 -30.86 -79.83
C THR A 722 -100.31 -30.63 -81.27
N GLN A 723 -99.38 -30.49 -82.22
CA GLN A 723 -99.70 -30.45 -83.66
C GLN A 723 -100.30 -31.79 -84.14
N MET A 724 -99.71 -32.92 -83.75
CA MET A 724 -100.25 -34.25 -84.06
C MET A 724 -101.57 -34.54 -83.34
N LYS A 725 -101.79 -34.03 -82.12
CA LYS A 725 -103.09 -34.12 -81.43
C LYS A 725 -104.18 -33.33 -82.14
N LEU A 726 -103.84 -32.22 -82.81
CA LEU A 726 -104.80 -31.46 -83.60
C LEU A 726 -105.32 -32.30 -84.78
N THR A 727 -104.43 -32.87 -85.58
CA THR A 727 -104.81 -33.72 -86.73
C THR A 727 -105.37 -35.09 -86.30
N VAL A 728 -104.88 -35.65 -85.19
CA VAL A 728 -105.46 -36.86 -84.60
C VAL A 728 -106.87 -36.59 -84.06
N SER A 729 -107.18 -35.42 -83.50
CA SER A 729 -108.54 -35.06 -83.08
C SER A 729 -109.53 -35.06 -84.26
N GLU A 730 -109.10 -34.63 -85.44
CA GLU A 730 -109.91 -34.66 -86.67
C GLU A 730 -110.25 -36.11 -87.05
N TYR A 731 -109.26 -37.01 -87.05
CA TYR A 731 -109.49 -38.44 -87.31
C TYR A 731 -110.23 -39.16 -86.16
N GLU A 732 -109.97 -38.81 -84.90
CA GLU A 732 -110.63 -39.43 -83.74
C GLU A 732 -112.12 -39.11 -83.66
N SER A 733 -112.57 -37.98 -84.21
CA SER A 733 -114.01 -37.69 -84.34
C SER A 733 -114.80 -38.80 -85.07
N SER A 734 -114.20 -39.40 -86.11
CA SER A 734 -114.80 -40.51 -86.87
C SER A 734 -114.49 -41.89 -86.29
N LEU A 735 -113.36 -42.03 -85.59
CA LEU A 735 -112.93 -43.30 -85.00
C LEU A 735 -113.58 -43.58 -83.62
N ASN A 736 -113.98 -42.54 -82.88
CA ASN A 736 -114.54 -42.68 -81.54
C ASN A 736 -115.92 -43.38 -81.54
N GLN A 737 -116.74 -43.16 -82.58
CA GLN A 737 -118.01 -43.87 -82.76
C GLN A 737 -117.86 -45.41 -82.86
N LEU A 738 -116.69 -45.91 -83.30
CA LEU A 738 -116.37 -47.35 -83.27
C LEU A 738 -115.57 -47.79 -82.02
N LYS A 739 -114.87 -46.87 -81.34
CA LYS A 739 -114.02 -47.21 -80.19
C LYS A 739 -114.80 -47.32 -78.86
N GLU A 740 -115.90 -46.59 -78.67
CA GLU A 740 -116.57 -46.52 -77.36
C GLU A 740 -117.05 -47.88 -76.83
N THR A 741 -117.51 -48.77 -77.72
CA THR A 741 -117.95 -50.14 -77.40
C THR A 741 -116.80 -51.07 -77.02
N LEU A 742 -115.62 -50.91 -77.63
CA LEU A 742 -114.42 -51.71 -77.37
C LEU A 742 -113.72 -51.24 -76.08
N LEU A 743 -113.49 -49.94 -75.96
CA LEU A 743 -112.72 -49.32 -74.88
C LEU A 743 -113.34 -49.50 -73.49
N HIS A 744 -114.59 -49.93 -73.35
CA HIS A 744 -115.12 -50.27 -72.03
C HIS A 744 -114.38 -51.47 -71.40
N ARG A 745 -113.97 -52.47 -72.20
CA ARG A 745 -113.34 -53.70 -71.70
C ARG A 745 -111.84 -53.59 -71.47
N ASP A 746 -111.12 -52.92 -72.37
CA ASP A 746 -109.66 -52.74 -72.21
C ASP A 746 -109.30 -51.85 -71.00
N ARG A 747 -110.20 -50.94 -70.60
CA ARG A 747 -110.02 -50.06 -69.43
C ARG A 747 -109.98 -50.83 -68.11
N GLU A 748 -110.82 -51.86 -67.93
CA GLU A 748 -110.83 -52.69 -66.71
C GLU A 748 -109.49 -53.44 -66.55
N ILE A 749 -109.09 -54.18 -67.59
CA ILE A 749 -107.86 -55.01 -67.57
C ILE A 749 -106.61 -54.14 -67.37
N SER A 750 -106.51 -53.01 -68.09
CA SER A 750 -105.37 -52.11 -67.99
C SER A 750 -105.30 -51.37 -66.64
N SER A 751 -106.40 -51.29 -65.87
CA SER A 751 -106.41 -50.65 -64.56
C SER A 751 -105.65 -51.50 -63.53
N LEU A 752 -105.99 -52.78 -63.43
CA LEU A 752 -105.43 -53.71 -62.45
C LEU A 752 -103.92 -53.95 -62.67
N GLN A 753 -103.48 -54.01 -63.93
CA GLN A 753 -102.06 -54.18 -64.25
C GLN A 753 -101.21 -52.97 -63.82
N ARG A 754 -101.68 -51.73 -64.05
CA ARG A 754 -100.95 -50.53 -63.61
C ARG A 754 -100.90 -50.38 -62.08
N GLN A 755 -101.91 -50.85 -61.36
CA GLN A 755 -101.90 -50.87 -59.90
C GLN A 755 -100.83 -51.84 -59.36
N LEU A 756 -100.65 -53.00 -60.00
CA LEU A 756 -99.60 -53.95 -59.66
C LEU A 756 -98.19 -53.39 -59.95
N ASP A 757 -98.00 -52.75 -61.11
CA ASP A 757 -96.72 -52.13 -61.49
C ASP A 757 -96.34 -50.92 -60.62
N ALA A 758 -97.32 -50.17 -60.13
CA ALA A 758 -97.10 -49.07 -59.19
C ALA A 758 -96.62 -49.59 -57.83
N ALA A 759 -97.32 -50.56 -57.25
CA ALA A 759 -96.97 -51.14 -55.95
C ALA A 759 -95.56 -51.76 -55.89
N HIS A 760 -95.09 -52.36 -56.99
CA HIS A 760 -93.71 -52.86 -57.06
C HIS A 760 -92.67 -51.74 -57.10
N LYS A 761 -92.93 -50.64 -57.83
CA LYS A 761 -92.02 -49.48 -57.86
C LYS A 761 -91.97 -48.76 -56.52
N GLU A 762 -93.11 -48.58 -55.88
CA GLU A 762 -93.20 -48.02 -54.52
C GLU A 762 -92.41 -48.88 -53.53
N LEU A 763 -92.48 -50.22 -53.63
CA LEU A 763 -91.68 -51.13 -52.81
C LEU A 763 -90.16 -51.00 -53.07
N ASP A 764 -89.73 -50.90 -54.33
CA ASP A 764 -88.32 -50.68 -54.70
C ASP A 764 -87.81 -49.28 -54.30
N GLU A 765 -88.68 -48.27 -54.27
CA GLU A 765 -88.36 -46.90 -53.84
C GLU A 765 -88.26 -46.82 -52.31
N VAL A 766 -89.19 -47.43 -51.57
CA VAL A 766 -89.10 -47.59 -50.12
C VAL A 766 -87.89 -48.43 -49.72
N GLY A 767 -87.55 -49.49 -50.47
CA GLY A 767 -86.35 -50.29 -50.27
C GLY A 767 -85.07 -49.47 -50.38
N ARG A 768 -84.94 -48.69 -51.46
CA ARG A 768 -83.79 -47.78 -51.68
C ARG A 768 -83.73 -46.65 -50.64
N ALA A 769 -84.86 -46.03 -50.30
CA ALA A 769 -84.93 -45.01 -49.27
C ALA A 769 -84.47 -45.54 -47.90
N LYS A 770 -84.95 -46.72 -47.49
CA LYS A 770 -84.52 -47.40 -46.27
C LYS A 770 -83.01 -47.68 -46.26
N GLU A 771 -82.44 -48.11 -47.39
CA GLU A 771 -80.99 -48.37 -47.49
C GLU A 771 -80.16 -47.08 -47.42
N ILE A 772 -80.66 -45.98 -47.98
CA ILE A 772 -80.04 -44.64 -47.86
C ILE A 772 -80.06 -44.18 -46.41
N SER A 773 -81.23 -44.17 -45.75
CA SER A 773 -81.34 -43.75 -44.35
C SER A 773 -80.55 -44.65 -43.39
N PHE A 774 -80.35 -45.93 -43.70
CA PHE A 774 -79.48 -46.80 -42.90
C PHE A 774 -77.99 -46.45 -43.06
N LYS A 775 -77.54 -46.10 -44.27
CA LYS A 775 -76.17 -45.61 -44.53
C LYS A 775 -75.93 -44.25 -43.89
N GLU A 776 -76.93 -43.38 -43.90
CA GLU A 776 -76.91 -42.05 -43.27
C GLU A 776 -76.88 -42.13 -41.75
N ASN A 777 -77.76 -42.93 -41.13
CA ASN A 777 -77.75 -43.17 -39.68
C ASN A 777 -76.42 -43.77 -39.22
N ARG A 778 -75.83 -44.69 -39.99
CA ARG A 778 -74.48 -45.21 -39.71
C ARG A 778 -73.40 -44.15 -39.79
N ARG A 779 -73.41 -43.27 -40.80
CA ARG A 779 -72.49 -42.12 -40.88
C ARG A 779 -72.64 -41.23 -39.65
N LEU A 780 -73.86 -40.81 -39.31
CA LEU A 780 -74.12 -39.97 -38.13
C LEU A 780 -73.66 -40.64 -36.83
N GLN A 781 -73.70 -41.98 -36.74
CA GLN A 781 -73.16 -42.73 -35.61
C GLN A 781 -71.61 -42.75 -35.59
N ASP A 782 -70.96 -42.93 -36.74
CA ASP A 782 -69.50 -42.87 -36.89
C ASP A 782 -68.96 -41.44 -36.67
N ASP A 783 -69.69 -40.41 -37.11
CA ASP A 783 -69.44 -38.98 -36.90
C ASP A 783 -69.58 -38.62 -35.41
N LEU A 784 -70.67 -39.03 -34.76
CA LEU A 784 -70.88 -38.84 -33.32
C LEU A 784 -69.79 -39.54 -32.48
N ALA A 785 -69.38 -40.75 -32.88
CA ALA A 785 -68.26 -41.45 -32.26
C ALA A 785 -66.89 -40.81 -32.53
N THR A 786 -66.79 -39.90 -33.50
CA THR A 786 -65.59 -39.12 -33.79
C THR A 786 -65.58 -37.83 -32.99
N VAL A 787 -66.67 -37.06 -33.03
CA VAL A 787 -66.88 -35.87 -32.19
C VAL A 787 -66.79 -36.19 -30.69
N ALA A 788 -67.22 -37.39 -30.25
CA ALA A 788 -67.05 -37.82 -28.86
C ALA A 788 -65.58 -38.03 -28.47
N ARG A 789 -64.75 -38.56 -29.37
CA ARG A 789 -63.30 -38.74 -29.15
C ARG A 789 -62.55 -37.41 -29.23
N GLU A 790 -62.94 -36.54 -30.14
CA GLU A 790 -62.38 -35.18 -30.28
C GLU A 790 -62.68 -34.34 -29.02
N ASN A 791 -63.92 -34.38 -28.49
CA ASN A 791 -64.25 -33.70 -27.24
C ASN A 791 -63.46 -34.28 -26.03
N GLN A 792 -63.22 -35.59 -25.99
CA GLN A 792 -62.36 -36.19 -24.96
C GLN A 792 -60.91 -35.73 -25.08
N GLN A 793 -60.36 -35.70 -26.30
CA GLN A 793 -59.00 -35.22 -26.58
C GLN A 793 -58.85 -33.74 -26.21
N ILE A 794 -59.78 -32.88 -26.65
CA ILE A 794 -59.82 -31.44 -26.33
C ILE A 794 -59.96 -31.22 -24.82
N SER A 795 -60.69 -32.07 -24.10
CA SER A 795 -60.80 -31.99 -22.64
C SER A 795 -59.47 -32.31 -21.95
N LEU A 796 -58.74 -33.33 -22.41
CA LEU A 796 -57.41 -33.68 -21.90
C LEU A 796 -56.36 -32.60 -22.23
N GLU A 797 -56.42 -32.01 -23.42
CA GLU A 797 -55.56 -30.89 -23.82
C GLU A 797 -55.86 -29.62 -23.00
N LEU A 798 -57.14 -29.37 -22.68
CA LEU A 798 -57.55 -28.29 -21.78
C LEU A 798 -57.07 -28.52 -20.34
N GLU A 799 -57.19 -29.75 -19.81
CA GLU A 799 -56.65 -30.11 -18.49
C GLU A 799 -55.13 -29.95 -18.44
N ALA A 800 -54.40 -30.37 -19.48
CA ALA A 800 -52.96 -30.17 -19.60
C ALA A 800 -52.59 -28.67 -19.64
N ALA A 801 -53.29 -27.86 -20.44
CA ALA A 801 -53.07 -26.42 -20.51
C ALA A 801 -53.42 -25.69 -19.19
N VAL A 802 -54.39 -26.19 -18.43
CA VAL A 802 -54.70 -25.72 -17.07
C VAL A 802 -53.58 -26.10 -16.09
N GLN A 803 -53.04 -27.32 -16.15
CA GLN A 803 -51.91 -27.74 -15.31
C GLN A 803 -50.65 -26.93 -15.63
N GLU A 804 -50.29 -26.75 -16.91
CA GLU A 804 -49.15 -25.89 -17.31
C GLU A 804 -49.33 -24.44 -16.81
N LYS A 805 -50.55 -23.90 -16.88
CA LYS A 805 -50.90 -22.58 -16.33
C LYS A 805 -50.73 -22.50 -14.81
N GLU A 806 -51.04 -23.55 -14.06
CA GLU A 806 -50.84 -23.59 -12.61
C GLU A 806 -49.36 -23.80 -12.22
N GLU A 807 -48.61 -24.63 -12.98
CA GLU A 807 -47.15 -24.69 -12.83
C GLU A 807 -46.49 -23.33 -13.08
N MET A 808 -46.91 -22.62 -14.14
CA MET A 808 -46.36 -21.31 -14.47
C MET A 808 -46.75 -20.25 -13.43
N LYS A 809 -47.96 -20.27 -12.87
CA LYS A 809 -48.32 -19.47 -11.69
C LYS A 809 -47.41 -19.79 -10.49
N SER A 810 -47.15 -21.07 -10.21
CA SER A 810 -46.29 -21.51 -9.11
C SER A 810 -44.85 -21.02 -9.30
N ARG A 811 -44.28 -21.15 -10.51
CA ARG A 811 -42.97 -20.59 -10.88
C ARG A 811 -42.92 -19.08 -10.69
N VAL A 812 -43.93 -18.34 -11.16
CA VAL A 812 -44.03 -16.88 -10.97
C VAL A 812 -44.13 -16.50 -9.49
N HIS A 813 -44.90 -17.24 -8.68
CA HIS A 813 -44.99 -17.00 -7.24
C HIS A 813 -43.65 -17.24 -6.53
N ASN A 814 -42.92 -18.30 -6.91
CA ASN A 814 -41.58 -18.56 -6.39
C ASN A 814 -40.62 -17.42 -6.75
N TYR A 815 -40.60 -16.94 -8.00
CA TYR A 815 -39.80 -15.78 -8.39
C TYR A 815 -40.20 -14.50 -7.63
N ILE A 816 -41.49 -14.25 -7.38
CA ILE A 816 -41.93 -13.13 -6.55
C ILE A 816 -41.37 -13.26 -5.13
N THR A 817 -41.44 -14.45 -4.50
CA THR A 817 -40.89 -14.63 -3.15
C THR A 817 -39.36 -14.56 -3.10
N GLU A 818 -38.65 -15.00 -4.16
CA GLU A 818 -37.20 -14.80 -4.29
C GLU A 818 -36.84 -13.32 -4.44
N VAL A 819 -37.56 -12.57 -5.28
CA VAL A 819 -37.39 -11.12 -5.44
C VAL A 819 -37.64 -10.41 -4.12
N SER A 820 -38.75 -10.65 -3.42
CA SER A 820 -39.01 -10.04 -2.11
C SER A 820 -37.98 -10.39 -1.05
N ARG A 821 -37.36 -11.58 -1.12
CA ARG A 821 -36.23 -11.96 -0.27
C ARG A 821 -34.97 -11.17 -0.61
N TRP A 822 -34.69 -10.94 -1.88
CA TRP A 822 -33.57 -10.10 -2.34
C TRP A 822 -33.79 -8.61 -2.03
N GLU A 823 -34.99 -8.07 -2.23
CA GLU A 823 -35.39 -6.71 -1.82
C GLU A 823 -35.20 -6.52 -0.31
N SER A 824 -35.64 -7.48 0.51
CA SER A 824 -35.44 -7.45 1.96
C SER A 824 -33.95 -7.48 2.36
N LEU A 825 -33.13 -8.23 1.63
CA LEU A 825 -31.68 -8.30 1.86
C LEU A 825 -30.97 -7.01 1.41
N MET A 826 -31.40 -6.41 0.30
CA MET A 826 -30.90 -5.11 -0.18
C MET A 826 -31.25 -4.00 0.80
N ALA A 827 -32.49 -3.89 1.25
CA ALA A 827 -32.91 -2.92 2.26
C ALA A 827 -32.14 -3.10 3.60
N ALA A 828 -31.83 -4.34 3.99
CA ALA A 828 -30.96 -4.60 5.13
C ALA A 828 -29.51 -4.12 4.91
N LYS A 829 -28.95 -4.29 3.70
CA LYS A 829 -27.60 -3.83 3.35
C LYS A 829 -27.50 -2.32 3.15
N GLU A 830 -28.54 -1.68 2.59
CA GLU A 830 -28.67 -0.22 2.54
C GLU A 830 -28.73 0.36 3.95
N LYS A 831 -29.47 -0.28 4.87
CA LYS A 831 -29.47 0.10 6.28
C LYS A 831 -28.11 -0.10 6.94
N GLU A 832 -27.43 -1.23 6.74
CA GLU A 832 -26.05 -1.42 7.25
C GLU A 832 -25.09 -0.34 6.73
N ASN A 833 -25.21 0.05 5.45
CA ASN A 833 -24.41 1.11 4.86
C ASN A 833 -24.74 2.49 5.45
N GLN A 834 -26.02 2.79 5.73
CA GLN A 834 -26.42 4.02 6.43
C GLN A 834 -25.92 4.03 7.87
N ASP A 835 -26.13 2.94 8.63
CA ASP A 835 -25.61 2.76 9.99
C ASP A 835 -24.08 2.91 10.05
N LEU A 836 -23.35 2.57 8.98
CA LEU A 836 -21.91 2.80 8.84
C LEU A 836 -21.58 4.25 8.47
N LEU A 837 -22.31 4.87 7.54
CA LEU A 837 -22.13 6.27 7.16
C LEU A 837 -22.36 7.20 8.36
N ASP A 838 -23.41 6.96 9.13
CA ASP A 838 -23.72 7.70 10.36
C ASP A 838 -22.60 7.53 11.41
N ARG A 839 -21.98 6.35 11.50
CA ARG A 839 -20.79 6.13 12.36
C ARG A 839 -19.58 6.88 11.86
N PHE A 840 -19.33 6.92 10.55
CA PHE A 840 -18.24 7.71 9.96
C PHE A 840 -18.45 9.21 10.20
N GLN A 841 -19.67 9.73 10.02
CA GLN A 841 -20.01 11.11 10.35
C GLN A 841 -19.83 11.39 11.85
N MET A 842 -20.30 10.51 12.74
CA MET A 842 -20.11 10.64 14.19
C MET A 842 -18.64 10.57 14.63
N LEU A 843 -17.78 9.86 13.89
CA LEU A 843 -16.33 9.85 14.12
C LEU A 843 -15.66 11.11 13.54
N HIS A 844 -16.14 11.64 12.41
CA HIS A 844 -15.66 12.89 11.81
C HIS A 844 -15.91 14.08 12.73
N HIS A 845 -17.16 14.29 13.18
CA HIS A 845 -17.51 15.34 14.14
C HIS A 845 -16.70 15.23 15.44
N ARG A 846 -16.39 14.01 15.90
CA ARG A 846 -15.51 13.79 17.06
C ARG A 846 -14.04 14.13 16.78
N ALA A 847 -13.55 13.96 15.56
CA ALA A 847 -12.22 14.37 15.17
C ALA A 847 -12.11 15.90 15.10
N GLU A 848 -13.10 16.57 14.48
CA GLU A 848 -13.23 18.03 14.45
C GLU A 848 -13.32 18.60 15.88
N ASP A 849 -14.11 17.98 16.76
CA ASP A 849 -14.18 18.29 18.19
C ASP A 849 -12.81 18.22 18.90
N TRP A 850 -11.92 17.32 18.48
CA TRP A 850 -10.56 17.18 19.07
C TRP A 850 -9.56 18.14 18.42
N GLU A 851 -9.70 18.43 17.13
CA GLU A 851 -8.90 19.42 16.41
C GLU A 851 -9.16 20.85 16.93
N VAL A 852 -10.43 21.21 17.16
CA VAL A 852 -10.82 22.47 17.81
C VAL A 852 -10.25 22.56 19.24
N LYS A 853 -10.29 21.47 20.01
CA LYS A 853 -9.68 21.43 21.36
C LYS A 853 -8.15 21.52 21.33
N ALA A 854 -7.50 20.94 20.31
CA ALA A 854 -6.07 21.07 20.11
C ALA A 854 -5.68 22.52 19.80
N HIS A 855 -6.35 23.16 18.84
CA HIS A 855 -6.12 24.57 18.52
C HIS A 855 -6.44 25.52 19.69
N GLN A 856 -7.46 25.22 20.50
CA GLN A 856 -7.71 25.97 21.74
C GLN A 856 -6.52 25.82 22.70
N ALA A 857 -6.03 24.61 22.94
CA ALA A 857 -4.88 24.37 23.82
C ALA A 857 -3.56 24.98 23.27
N GLU A 858 -3.38 25.04 21.95
CA GLU A 858 -2.27 25.76 21.29
C GLU A 858 -2.36 27.28 21.48
N GLY A 859 -3.59 27.83 21.45
CA GLY A 859 -3.89 29.22 21.77
C GLY A 859 -3.61 29.57 23.23
N GLU A 860 -4.12 28.76 24.16
CA GLU A 860 -3.86 28.90 25.60
C GLU A 860 -2.36 28.77 25.92
N SER A 861 -1.68 27.75 25.36
CA SER A 861 -0.23 27.57 25.46
C SER A 861 0.54 28.77 24.89
N SER A 862 0.06 29.38 23.80
CA SER A 862 0.65 30.59 23.25
C SER A 862 0.41 31.83 24.12
N SER A 863 -0.73 31.96 24.80
CA SER A 863 -0.97 33.02 25.79
C SER A 863 -0.02 32.88 26.97
N VAL A 864 0.01 31.70 27.60
CA VAL A 864 0.91 31.40 28.74
C VAL A 864 2.37 31.62 28.36
N ARG A 865 2.78 31.27 27.14
CA ARG A 865 4.13 31.55 26.62
C ARG A 865 4.42 33.05 26.47
N LEU A 866 3.44 33.86 26.07
CA LEU A 866 3.59 35.32 26.00
C LEU A 866 3.63 35.95 27.41
N GLU A 867 2.80 35.48 28.33
CA GLU A 867 2.80 35.89 29.74
C GLU A 867 4.14 35.57 30.41
N LEU A 868 4.68 34.35 30.21
CA LEU A 868 6.00 33.96 30.70
C LEU A 868 7.14 34.80 30.09
N LEU A 869 7.01 35.25 28.84
CA LEU A 869 7.96 36.17 28.22
C LEU A 869 7.86 37.58 28.84
N SER A 870 6.66 38.09 29.13
CA SER A 870 6.47 39.35 29.87
C SER A 870 7.13 39.26 31.25
N ILE A 871 6.80 38.22 32.01
CA ILE A 871 7.36 37.98 33.36
C ILE A 871 8.89 37.84 33.31
N ASP A 872 9.49 37.25 32.28
CA ASP A 872 10.96 37.26 32.16
C ASP A 872 11.54 38.64 31.77
N THR A 873 10.84 39.46 30.98
CA THR A 873 11.28 40.86 30.73
C THR A 873 11.22 41.69 32.01
N GLU A 874 10.13 41.61 32.78
CA GLU A 874 9.98 42.25 34.08
C GLU A 874 11.05 41.74 35.06
N ARG A 875 11.29 40.43 35.12
CA ARG A 875 12.34 39.80 35.92
C ARG A 875 13.75 40.19 35.48
N ARG A 876 13.99 40.55 34.21
CA ARG A 876 15.25 41.14 33.75
C ARG A 876 15.39 42.58 34.25
N HIS A 877 14.38 43.43 34.07
CA HIS A 877 14.40 44.80 34.58
C HIS A 877 14.49 44.89 36.11
N LEU A 878 13.89 43.96 36.85
CA LEU A 878 14.06 43.86 38.30
C LEU A 878 15.48 43.42 38.69
N ARG A 879 16.12 42.50 37.95
CA ARG A 879 17.54 42.15 38.14
C ARG A 879 18.45 43.34 37.84
N GLU A 880 18.25 44.02 36.71
CA GLU A 880 18.96 45.24 36.33
C GLU A 880 18.83 46.33 37.41
N ARG A 881 17.63 46.50 38.01
CA ARG A 881 17.44 47.45 39.12
C ARG A 881 18.11 47.01 40.41
N VAL A 882 18.12 45.72 40.73
CA VAL A 882 18.87 45.18 41.89
C VAL A 882 20.37 45.37 41.69
N GLU A 883 20.92 45.03 40.53
CA GLU A 883 22.34 45.25 40.21
C GLU A 883 22.74 46.74 40.27
N LEU A 884 21.84 47.66 39.95
CA LEU A 884 22.06 49.10 40.12
C LEU A 884 22.04 49.50 41.60
N LEU A 885 21.09 48.99 42.38
CA LEU A 885 21.03 49.22 43.84
C LEU A 885 22.23 48.61 44.56
N GLU A 886 22.74 47.45 44.13
CA GLU A 886 23.96 46.84 44.66
C GLU A 886 25.21 47.67 44.34
N LYS A 887 25.26 48.33 43.17
CA LYS A 887 26.32 49.30 42.83
C LYS A 887 26.20 50.57 43.68
N GLU A 888 25.00 51.14 43.83
CA GLU A 888 24.72 52.27 44.72
C GLU A 888 25.16 51.95 46.18
N ILE A 889 24.83 50.75 46.67
CA ILE A 889 25.23 50.26 48.01
C ILE A 889 26.75 50.07 48.09
N GLN A 890 27.40 49.50 47.07
CA GLN A 890 28.86 49.32 47.08
C GLN A 890 29.61 50.66 47.03
N GLU A 891 29.09 51.66 46.30
CA GLU A 891 29.61 53.03 46.31
C GLU A 891 29.44 53.68 47.69
N HIS A 892 28.29 53.50 48.35
CA HIS A 892 28.09 53.93 49.74
C HIS A 892 29.01 53.20 50.74
N ILE A 893 29.27 51.91 50.57
CA ILE A 893 30.23 51.14 51.38
C ILE A 893 31.65 51.65 51.17
N ASN A 894 32.05 51.96 49.93
CA ASN A 894 33.35 52.54 49.61
C ASN A 894 33.51 53.94 50.24
N ALA A 895 32.46 54.76 50.20
CA ALA A 895 32.42 56.06 50.89
C ALA A 895 32.49 55.88 52.42
N HIS A 896 31.82 54.89 52.99
CA HIS A 896 31.89 54.57 54.41
C HIS A 896 33.32 54.21 54.85
N HIS A 897 33.99 53.32 54.12
CA HIS A 897 35.41 52.98 54.38
C HIS A 897 36.33 54.20 54.26
N ALA A 898 36.05 55.13 53.35
CA ALA A 898 36.78 56.39 53.23
C ALA A 898 36.54 57.31 54.45
N TYR A 899 35.29 57.40 54.94
CA TYR A 899 34.97 58.13 56.18
C TYR A 899 35.57 57.46 57.42
N GLU A 900 35.52 56.13 57.55
CA GLU A 900 36.19 55.38 58.64
C GLU A 900 37.70 55.57 58.61
N SER A 901 38.31 55.65 57.43
CA SER A 901 39.73 55.95 57.27
C SER A 901 40.05 57.39 57.70
N GLN A 902 39.19 58.35 57.37
CA GLN A 902 39.31 59.74 57.85
C GLN A 902 39.12 59.84 59.36
N ILE A 903 38.09 59.20 59.93
CA ILE A 903 37.84 59.12 61.37
C ILE A 903 39.02 58.45 62.08
N SER A 904 39.58 57.37 61.54
CA SER A 904 40.77 56.71 62.08
C SER A 904 42.03 57.58 62.02
N SER A 905 42.14 58.44 61.00
CA SER A 905 43.22 59.43 60.89
C SER A 905 43.03 60.56 61.91
N MET A 906 41.80 61.09 62.04
CA MET A 906 41.44 62.09 63.03
C MET A 906 41.59 61.57 64.47
N ALA A 907 41.20 60.33 64.76
CA ALA A 907 41.40 59.71 66.07
C ALA A 907 42.89 59.55 66.42
N LYS A 908 43.75 59.23 65.43
CA LYS A 908 45.21 59.24 65.61
C LYS A 908 45.79 60.65 65.80
N ALA A 909 45.21 61.66 65.15
CA ALA A 909 45.60 63.05 65.36
C ALA A 909 45.15 63.57 66.74
N VAL A 910 43.93 63.25 67.18
CA VAL A 910 43.40 63.55 68.52
C VAL A 910 44.24 62.83 69.58
N SER A 911 44.52 61.53 69.43
CA SER A 911 45.37 60.79 70.37
C SER A 911 46.79 61.36 70.48
N ARG A 912 47.36 61.93 69.40
CA ARG A 912 48.62 62.68 69.47
C ARG A 912 48.46 64.01 70.21
N LEU A 913 47.40 64.78 69.94
CA LEU A 913 47.11 66.02 70.65
C LEU A 913 46.79 65.78 72.14
N GLU A 914 46.21 64.64 72.49
CA GLU A 914 46.01 64.18 73.87
C GLU A 914 47.34 63.79 74.54
N GLU A 915 48.26 63.14 73.81
CA GLU A 915 49.59 62.77 74.30
C GLU A 915 50.52 64.00 74.41
N GLU A 916 50.45 64.95 73.47
CA GLU A 916 51.10 66.26 73.52
C GLU A 916 50.53 67.11 74.67
N LEU A 917 49.20 67.15 74.85
CA LEU A 917 48.56 67.81 75.99
C LEU A 917 49.00 67.18 77.31
N ARG A 918 49.08 65.84 77.37
CA ARG A 918 49.55 65.11 78.55
C ARG A 918 51.02 65.40 78.85
N GLN A 919 51.88 65.47 77.84
CA GLN A 919 53.26 65.93 78.01
C GLN A 919 53.31 67.38 78.52
N GLN A 920 52.46 68.28 78.01
CA GLN A 920 52.34 69.63 78.54
C GLN A 920 51.78 69.69 79.97
N GLU A 921 50.92 68.75 80.38
CA GLU A 921 50.47 68.62 81.77
C GLU A 921 51.55 68.03 82.69
N GLU A 922 52.36 67.08 82.21
CA GLU A 922 53.49 66.50 82.93
C GLU A 922 54.66 67.50 83.06
N GLU A 923 54.96 68.28 82.01
CA GLU A 923 55.88 69.43 82.06
C GLU A 923 55.39 70.53 83.00
N LYS A 924 54.10 70.88 82.94
CA LYS A 924 53.46 71.82 83.88
C LYS A 924 53.50 71.29 85.31
N ALA A 925 53.34 69.98 85.53
CA ALA A 925 53.48 69.37 86.85
C ALA A 925 54.95 69.40 87.33
N ALA A 926 55.93 69.18 86.44
CA ALA A 926 57.34 69.35 86.75
C ALA A 926 57.68 70.81 87.12
N VAL A 927 57.21 71.79 86.34
CA VAL A 927 57.38 73.22 86.63
C VAL A 927 56.65 73.64 87.91
N LEU A 928 55.50 73.03 88.25
CA LEU A 928 54.84 73.24 89.54
C LEU A 928 55.61 72.60 90.71
N ASN A 929 56.26 71.44 90.48
CA ASN A 929 57.16 70.83 91.46
C ASN A 929 58.43 71.69 91.66
N ASP A 930 59.01 72.24 90.60
CA ASP A 930 60.12 73.21 90.67
C ASP A 930 59.70 74.53 91.32
N LEU A 931 58.48 75.00 91.07
CA LEU A 931 57.91 76.13 91.81
C LEU A 931 57.72 75.79 93.29
N SER A 932 57.39 74.54 93.63
CA SER A 932 57.27 74.10 95.02
C SER A 932 58.64 73.90 95.70
N SER A 933 59.65 73.43 94.98
CA SER A 933 61.03 73.29 95.49
C SER A 933 61.71 74.66 95.64
N LEU A 934 61.42 75.61 94.75
CA LEU A 934 61.78 77.02 94.91
C LEU A 934 61.04 77.67 96.09
N ARG A 935 59.76 77.38 96.31
CA ARG A 935 59.03 77.83 97.51
C ARG A 935 59.61 77.23 98.79
N GLU A 936 59.96 75.95 98.79
CA GLU A 936 60.69 75.32 99.89
C GLU A 936 62.07 75.96 100.10
N LEU A 937 62.79 76.30 99.03
CA LEU A 937 64.07 76.99 99.10
C LEU A 937 63.91 78.40 99.69
N CYS A 938 62.86 79.15 99.29
CA CYS A 938 62.49 80.41 99.93
C CYS A 938 62.17 80.21 101.40
N ILE A 939 61.37 79.19 101.78
CA ILE A 939 61.07 78.88 103.19
C ILE A 939 62.35 78.51 103.97
N LYS A 940 63.30 77.79 103.36
CA LYS A 940 64.61 77.45 103.95
C LYS A 940 65.52 78.68 104.06
N LEU A 941 65.43 79.63 103.13
CA LEU A 941 66.16 80.91 103.17
C LEU A 941 65.56 81.90 104.18
N ASP A 942 64.23 82.01 104.26
CA ASP A 942 63.53 82.84 105.24
C ASP A 942 63.66 82.25 106.65
N SER A 943 63.52 80.95 106.83
CA SER A 943 63.82 80.32 108.14
C SER A 943 65.31 80.40 108.49
N GLY A 944 66.22 80.30 107.52
CA GLY A 944 67.65 80.57 107.72
C GLY A 944 67.92 82.01 108.15
N LYS A 945 67.26 82.98 107.52
CA LYS A 945 67.27 84.42 107.87
C LYS A 945 66.67 84.66 109.26
N ASP A 946 65.58 83.98 109.62
CA ASP A 946 64.94 84.10 110.93
C ASP A 946 65.80 83.46 112.02
N ILE A 947 66.50 82.35 111.75
CA ILE A 947 67.52 81.78 112.64
C ILE A 947 68.70 82.73 112.80
N MET A 948 69.22 83.34 111.71
CA MET A 948 70.27 84.35 111.79
C MET A 948 69.80 85.61 112.56
N THR A 949 68.53 85.99 112.42
CA THR A 949 67.91 87.09 113.18
C THR A 949 67.72 86.73 114.65
N GLN A 950 67.37 85.49 114.97
CA GLN A 950 67.34 84.98 116.35
C GLN A 950 68.74 84.89 116.97
N GLN A 951 69.78 84.55 116.19
CA GLN A 951 71.18 84.57 116.64
C GLN A 951 71.68 86.01 116.86
N LEU A 952 71.27 86.96 116.01
CA LEU A 952 71.54 88.39 116.22
C LEU A 952 70.85 88.89 117.49
N ASN A 953 69.58 88.55 117.68
CA ASN A 953 68.79 88.95 118.85
C ASN A 953 69.28 88.26 120.14
N SER A 954 69.76 87.01 120.10
CA SER A 954 70.35 86.36 121.27
C SER A 954 71.70 86.98 121.63
N LYS A 955 72.52 87.38 120.65
CA LYS A 955 73.73 88.18 120.90
C LYS A 955 73.42 89.59 121.40
N SER A 956 72.32 90.21 120.98
CA SER A 956 71.83 91.47 121.55
C SER A 956 71.39 91.29 123.01
N LEU A 957 70.68 90.20 123.33
CA LEU A 957 70.27 89.87 124.71
C LEU A 957 71.47 89.48 125.61
N GLU A 958 72.54 88.90 125.05
CA GLU A 958 73.80 88.72 125.78
C GLU A 958 74.50 90.05 126.05
N LEU A 959 74.51 90.99 125.09
CA LEU A 959 75.03 92.35 125.29
C LEU A 959 74.21 93.12 126.33
N GLU A 960 72.88 93.02 126.31
CA GLU A 960 72.01 93.61 127.33
C GLU A 960 72.23 92.97 128.71
N ARG A 961 72.46 91.66 128.80
CA ARG A 961 72.83 91.00 130.06
C ARG A 961 74.16 91.50 130.61
N VAL A 962 75.20 91.60 129.78
CA VAL A 962 76.50 92.14 130.21
C VAL A 962 76.39 93.62 130.61
N ALA A 963 75.54 94.41 129.95
CA ALA A 963 75.24 95.78 130.35
C ALA A 963 74.47 95.85 131.68
N MET A 964 73.53 94.92 131.92
CA MET A 964 72.75 94.83 133.16
C MET A 964 73.62 94.35 134.34
N GLU A 965 74.57 93.43 134.11
CA GLU A 965 75.59 93.05 135.08
C GLU A 965 76.52 94.23 135.44
N LEU A 966 76.91 95.05 134.45
CA LEU A 966 77.67 96.27 134.68
C LEU A 966 76.89 97.29 135.54
N GLU A 967 75.58 97.43 135.32
CA GLU A 967 74.72 98.32 136.11
C GLU A 967 74.43 97.75 137.50
N ASN A 968 74.35 96.43 137.67
CA ASN A 968 74.30 95.78 138.98
C ASN A 968 75.56 96.11 139.80
N VAL A 969 76.76 95.96 139.23
CA VAL A 969 78.04 96.31 139.88
C VAL A 969 78.12 97.80 140.25
N LYS A 970 77.58 98.70 139.40
CA LYS A 970 77.42 100.12 139.77
C LYS A 970 76.48 100.32 140.95
N THR A 971 75.31 99.67 140.95
CA THR A 971 74.33 99.82 142.04
C THR A 971 74.82 99.24 143.36
N GLU A 972 75.63 98.16 143.37
CA GLU A 972 76.37 97.73 144.56
C GLU A 972 77.38 98.79 145.03
N SER A 973 78.11 99.42 144.11
CA SER A 973 79.03 100.53 144.43
C SER A 973 78.29 101.73 145.04
N GLU A 974 77.07 102.03 144.58
CA GLU A 974 76.21 103.03 145.21
C GLU A 974 75.64 102.58 146.56
N LEU A 975 75.34 101.28 146.74
CA LEU A 975 74.88 100.73 148.00
C LEU A 975 75.96 100.87 149.08
N LEU A 976 77.22 100.58 148.73
CA LEU A 976 78.39 100.77 149.60
C LEU A 976 78.61 102.26 149.94
N LYS A 977 78.42 103.18 148.99
CA LYS A 977 78.44 104.64 149.26
C LYS A 977 77.29 105.06 150.19
N LYS A 978 76.10 104.48 150.03
CA LYS A 978 74.94 104.73 150.90
C LYS A 978 75.18 104.17 152.32
N GLN A 979 75.78 103.00 152.47
CA GLN A 979 76.22 102.45 153.78
C GLN A 979 77.25 103.38 154.47
N LEU A 980 78.26 103.87 153.74
CA LEU A 980 79.22 104.84 154.28
C LEU A 980 78.56 106.18 154.70
N SER A 981 77.42 106.53 154.10
CA SER A 981 76.62 107.70 154.47
C SER A 981 75.70 107.45 155.68
N SER A 982 75.26 106.21 155.91
CA SER A 982 74.53 105.83 157.13
C SER A 982 75.45 105.69 158.33
N GLU A 983 76.68 105.20 158.17
CA GLU A 983 77.75 105.24 159.19
C GLU A 983 78.00 106.69 159.68
N ARG A 984 77.97 107.66 158.76
CA ARG A 984 78.07 109.07 159.11
C ARG A 984 76.82 109.63 159.80
N HIS A 985 75.64 109.04 159.58
CA HIS A 985 74.42 109.39 160.33
C HIS A 985 74.35 108.73 161.70
N THR A 986 74.86 107.51 161.90
CA THR A 986 74.91 106.88 163.22
C THR A 986 75.87 107.63 164.15
N ILE A 987 77.03 108.06 163.65
CA ILE A 987 77.93 108.97 164.37
C ILE A 987 77.20 110.28 164.75
N LYS A 988 76.52 110.92 163.79
CA LYS A 988 75.78 112.17 164.04
C LYS A 988 74.60 112.01 165.00
N ASN A 989 73.99 110.83 165.05
CA ASN A 989 72.96 110.47 166.04
C ASN A 989 73.56 110.23 167.44
N LEU A 990 74.80 109.74 167.55
CA LEU A 990 75.51 109.65 168.83
C LEU A 990 75.94 111.04 169.34
N GLU A 991 76.36 111.93 168.45
CA GLU A 991 76.59 113.35 168.76
C GLU A 991 75.29 114.04 169.24
N SER A 992 74.16 113.77 168.56
CA SER A 992 72.82 114.24 168.96
C SER A 992 72.35 113.63 170.29
N LEU A 993 72.69 112.37 170.59
CA LEU A 993 72.43 111.75 171.89
C LEU A 993 73.29 112.35 173.01
N LEU A 994 74.50 112.82 172.73
CA LEU A 994 75.30 113.61 173.67
C LEU A 994 74.76 115.03 173.87
N ALA A 995 74.31 115.70 172.81
CA ALA A 995 73.65 117.00 172.90
C ALA A 995 72.35 116.92 173.72
N THR A 996 71.46 115.98 173.38
CA THR A 996 70.19 115.78 174.09
C THR A 996 70.35 115.20 175.50
N ASN A 997 71.54 114.77 175.92
CA ASN A 997 71.83 114.48 177.32
C ASN A 997 72.16 115.76 178.11
N ARG A 998 72.89 116.71 177.50
CA ARG A 998 73.09 118.06 178.06
C ARG A 998 71.80 118.88 178.07
N ASP A 999 70.96 118.77 177.05
CA ASP A 999 69.63 119.40 177.07
C ASP A 999 68.72 118.77 178.14
N LYS A 1000 68.97 117.53 178.58
CA LYS A 1000 68.28 116.93 179.74
C LYS A 1000 68.81 117.42 181.08
N GLU A 1001 70.10 117.75 181.21
CA GLU A 1001 70.59 118.54 182.35
C GLU A 1001 69.95 119.94 182.36
N PHE A 1002 69.83 120.58 181.20
CA PHE A 1002 69.18 121.88 181.05
C PHE A 1002 67.67 121.84 181.36
N HIS A 1003 66.96 120.80 180.93
CA HIS A 1003 65.55 120.59 181.28
C HIS A 1003 65.35 120.06 182.71
N SER A 1004 66.36 119.51 183.37
CA SER A 1004 66.35 119.28 184.83
C SER A 1004 66.29 120.62 185.56
N HIS A 1005 67.08 121.62 185.13
CA HIS A 1005 66.97 122.99 185.62
C HIS A 1005 65.64 123.66 185.25
N LEU A 1006 65.11 123.46 184.03
CA LEU A 1006 63.84 124.10 183.65
C LEU A 1006 62.62 123.45 184.30
N THR A 1007 62.62 122.13 184.53
CA THR A 1007 61.58 121.46 185.34
C THR A 1007 61.74 121.71 186.84
N SER A 1008 62.90 122.17 187.32
CA SER A 1008 63.02 122.83 188.62
C SER A 1008 62.30 124.20 188.64
N HIS A 1009 62.31 124.93 187.53
CA HIS A 1009 61.72 126.27 187.42
C HIS A 1009 60.20 126.24 187.19
N GLU A 1010 59.71 125.34 186.33
CA GLU A 1010 58.28 125.17 186.09
C GLU A 1010 57.57 124.46 187.25
N LYS A 1011 58.29 123.67 188.08
CA LYS A 1011 57.74 123.21 189.36
C LYS A 1011 57.48 124.35 190.34
N ASP A 1012 58.30 125.40 190.35
CA ASP A 1012 58.04 126.60 191.16
C ASP A 1012 56.89 127.46 190.60
N THR A 1013 56.77 127.63 189.28
CA THR A 1013 55.66 128.40 188.71
C THR A 1013 54.33 127.62 188.72
N GLU A 1014 54.34 126.28 188.70
CA GLU A 1014 53.14 125.48 188.98
C GLU A 1014 52.82 125.43 190.49
N ILE A 1015 53.81 125.54 191.40
CA ILE A 1015 53.57 125.85 192.83
C ILE A 1015 52.87 127.21 193.01
N GLN A 1016 53.06 128.14 192.07
CA GLN A 1016 52.42 129.46 192.07
C GLN A 1016 51.00 129.41 191.44
N LEU A 1017 50.84 128.79 190.27
CA LEU A 1017 49.55 128.72 189.56
C LEU A 1017 48.58 127.63 190.06
N LEU A 1018 49.05 126.59 190.77
CA LEU A 1018 48.15 125.68 191.50
C LEU A 1018 47.66 126.27 192.83
N LYS A 1019 48.21 127.38 193.31
CA LYS A 1019 47.55 128.24 194.32
C LYS A 1019 46.43 129.08 193.70
N GLU A 1020 46.61 129.58 192.48
CA GLU A 1020 45.56 130.38 191.79
C GLU A 1020 44.47 129.52 191.13
N LYS A 1021 44.74 128.25 190.84
CA LYS A 1021 43.69 127.27 190.50
C LYS A 1021 43.04 126.61 191.70
N LEU A 1022 43.59 126.71 192.91
CA LEU A 1022 42.85 126.42 194.14
C LEU A 1022 41.65 127.39 194.25
N THR A 1023 41.90 128.70 194.15
CA THR A 1023 40.84 129.72 194.23
C THR A 1023 39.87 129.70 193.04
N LEU A 1024 40.32 129.36 191.82
CA LEU A 1024 39.38 129.23 190.70
C LEU A 1024 38.56 127.93 190.72
N SER A 1025 39.09 126.81 191.22
CA SER A 1025 38.33 125.55 191.31
C SER A 1025 37.25 125.57 192.40
N GLU A 1026 37.44 126.32 193.50
CA GLU A 1026 36.37 126.66 194.45
C GLU A 1026 35.19 127.39 193.78
N SER A 1027 35.45 128.22 192.76
CA SER A 1027 34.43 129.01 192.07
C SER A 1027 33.66 128.25 190.97
N LYS A 1028 34.26 127.26 190.30
CA LYS A 1028 33.59 126.51 189.22
C LYS A 1028 32.92 125.22 189.69
N LEU A 1029 33.33 124.68 190.84
CA LEU A 1029 32.52 123.70 191.59
C LEU A 1029 31.12 124.29 191.92
N ASN A 1030 31.07 125.60 192.20
CA ASN A 1030 29.84 126.36 192.43
C ASN A 1030 28.95 126.54 191.18
N SER A 1031 29.44 126.36 189.94
CA SER A 1031 28.62 126.55 188.73
C SER A 1031 27.97 125.25 188.23
N GLN A 1032 28.68 124.12 188.22
CA GLN A 1032 28.05 122.83 187.85
C GLN A 1032 27.36 122.11 189.01
N SER A 1033 27.55 122.56 190.26
CA SER A 1033 26.57 122.33 191.34
C SER A 1033 25.18 122.89 190.97
N ARG A 1034 25.12 124.04 190.28
CA ARG A 1034 23.85 124.73 189.97
C ARG A 1034 23.04 124.08 188.84
N GLU A 1035 23.66 123.53 187.79
CA GLU A 1035 22.91 122.76 186.79
C GLU A 1035 22.46 121.39 187.30
N ASN A 1036 23.23 120.76 188.21
CA ASN A 1036 22.76 119.57 188.92
C ASN A 1036 21.53 119.87 189.81
N THR A 1037 21.40 121.10 190.34
CA THR A 1037 20.13 121.57 190.94
C THR A 1037 19.05 121.96 189.93
N MET A 1038 19.36 122.30 188.68
CA MET A 1038 18.32 122.56 187.67
C MET A 1038 17.61 121.26 187.24
N LEU A 1039 18.31 120.12 187.27
CA LEU A 1039 17.70 118.80 187.15
C LEU A 1039 17.01 118.31 188.44
N ARG A 1040 17.28 118.90 189.62
CA ARG A 1040 16.35 118.81 190.77
C ARG A 1040 15.09 119.63 190.54
N ALA A 1041 15.17 120.79 189.88
CA ALA A 1041 14.00 121.64 189.61
C ALA A 1041 13.01 121.00 188.62
N LYS A 1042 13.47 120.13 187.71
CA LYS A 1042 12.61 119.29 186.85
C LYS A 1042 12.49 117.82 187.32
N MET A 1043 12.87 117.57 188.58
CA MET A 1043 12.31 116.54 189.47
C MET A 1043 11.53 117.26 190.61
N ALA A 1044 10.99 118.46 190.35
CA ALA A 1044 9.70 118.75 189.71
C ALA A 1044 8.51 118.68 190.66
N GLN A 1045 7.61 119.65 190.46
CA GLN A 1045 6.17 119.49 190.19
C GLN A 1045 5.39 118.30 190.77
N LEU A 1046 5.87 117.07 190.60
CA LEU A 1046 5.28 115.85 191.18
C LEU A 1046 5.36 115.83 192.72
N GLN A 1047 6.12 116.73 193.35
CA GLN A 1047 6.07 117.00 194.80
C GLN A 1047 5.12 118.17 195.17
N THR A 1048 4.76 119.08 194.24
CA THR A 1048 3.63 120.02 194.46
C THR A 1048 2.27 119.34 194.29
N ASP A 1049 2.23 118.25 193.53
CA ASP A 1049 1.06 117.37 193.44
C ASP A 1049 0.93 116.46 194.68
N LEU A 1050 1.98 116.33 195.52
CA LEU A 1050 1.88 115.80 196.89
C LEU A 1050 1.45 116.91 197.86
N ASP A 1051 0.23 117.39 197.58
CA ASP A 1051 -0.80 117.68 198.57
C ASP A 1051 -0.67 118.96 199.42
N VAL A 1052 -1.32 120.06 199.07
CA VAL A 1052 -2.80 120.20 198.98
C VAL A 1052 -3.52 119.73 200.26
N LEU A 1053 -3.36 118.47 200.70
CA LEU A 1053 -3.79 117.96 202.03
C LEU A 1053 -3.29 118.81 203.21
N LYS A 1054 -2.09 119.42 203.16
CA LYS A 1054 -1.64 120.32 204.25
C LYS A 1054 -2.01 121.80 204.08
N ARG A 1055 -2.79 122.15 203.05
CA ARG A 1055 -3.69 123.32 203.11
C ARG A 1055 -5.08 122.98 203.68
N GLN A 1056 -5.43 121.70 203.81
CA GLN A 1056 -6.59 121.24 204.62
C GLN A 1056 -6.27 121.12 206.13
N ILE A 1057 -5.02 121.36 206.55
CA ILE A 1057 -4.71 121.89 207.89
C ILE A 1057 -4.45 123.38 207.67
N SER A 1058 -5.49 124.18 207.44
CA SER A 1058 -6.48 124.63 208.43
C SER A 1058 -5.79 125.30 209.63
N THR A 1059 -6.02 126.59 209.95
CA THR A 1059 -7.28 127.36 209.84
C THR A 1059 -8.42 126.77 210.71
N GLU A 1060 -8.13 125.73 211.50
CA GLU A 1060 -9.04 125.18 212.53
C GLU A 1060 -8.65 125.67 213.94
N ARG A 1061 -7.44 126.23 214.11
CA ARG A 1061 -7.02 126.97 215.31
C ARG A 1061 -6.35 128.29 214.91
N TYR A 1062 -6.96 129.46 215.10
CA TYR A 1062 -8.20 129.78 215.83
C TYR A 1062 -8.12 129.59 217.36
N GLU A 1063 -8.91 130.39 218.08
CA GLU A 1063 -9.26 130.30 219.50
C GLU A 1063 -8.17 130.53 220.58
N ARG A 1064 -6.87 130.27 220.34
CA ARG A 1064 -5.78 130.54 221.31
C ARG A 1064 -4.48 130.96 220.63
#